data_AF-A0A6J4RCD8-F1
#
_entry.id   AF-A0A6J4RCD8-F1
#
_cell.length_a   1.000
_cell.length_b   1.000
_cell.length_c   1.000
_cell.angle_alpha   90.00
_cell.angle_beta   90.00
_cell.angle_gamma   90.00
#
_symmetry.space_group_name_H-M   'P 1'
#
loop_
_entity.id
_entity.type
_entity.pdbx_description
1 polymer ?
#
loop_
_entity_poly.entity_id
_entity_poly.type
_entity_poly.pdbx_seq_one_letter_code
_entity_poly.pdbx_strand_id
1 'polypeptide(L)'
;MDSLRAVARVEDRSAATPDDTTGPRLGDAGARALLYLERAQLGLGSPFRLAERAASDALLPVELRRPVAWALLGRAARGEGYRVDPAALSESPDLWRLGTITDGTELRDVIDSVIARAPSARTGEVAVRVGLALARSERLVTARVAESGVVAAALTRDRRLAREDAVRLLKAASARGSAAADSDALTLLERWRRERRLASERPLLADDLRPDQTVAAQIGERMLLDLRSRSAQRYVSTAPASSLPPDSAMLDTMVAAVPVPTGPTVGCPVSEAELGCRAAARLAHEEAERRMRPEPYVTITLGGFRSTITTEDALFPDSAVLANESVLVRRLAARARTADALAIEWTRLRATLPPDAPARRRLAALVHSVALAARPFAQAPVVNVETARDVESVADALRLRTGLGRIAFDRGMPAAWRVPALRDLESAIADLRLALPAFTLDGLAVRIGSSPKGDLALALHEPSTRTIFLPPASAGGTVAHELAHDLDWQAARTQLGLRGTYATDRAARLGTEPLATAVRGLAATRTRAGRRPVEERPAELFARSADWFVAAMLAREGRMNGVLSSVQDLDLPGFAGATAPMAGTGSADATLEALSRVTPISPTAAQWFHSRFGSRATRPALSVVRLVAEATPSWGAERTLTSLGLPVGLSDRAPGGTAGGRVPATCPLEPWQRRLLWVSADARARGLLRMQAARSAVAGWNSWQARAILGAPWRLEPSQPSQDRLRDAYLRAALRELRIVAPFSDVMTCS
;
A
#
# COMPACT_ATOMS: atom_id res chain seq x y z
N MET A 1 -4.47 21.75 -31.33
CA MET A 1 -5.27 22.93 -30.91
C MET A 1 -6.74 22.59 -30.76
N ASP A 2 -7.39 21.95 -31.74
CA ASP A 2 -8.82 21.60 -31.63
C ASP A 2 -9.14 20.50 -30.59
N SER A 3 -8.23 19.55 -30.33
CA SER A 3 -8.38 18.59 -29.23
C SER A 3 -8.25 19.23 -27.84
N LEU A 4 -7.42 20.27 -27.68
CA LEU A 4 -7.32 21.04 -26.44
C LEU A 4 -8.56 21.90 -26.23
N ARG A 5 -9.16 22.42 -27.31
CA ARG A 5 -10.49 23.05 -27.28
C ARG A 5 -11.60 22.05 -26.97
N ALA A 6 -11.47 20.77 -27.34
CA ALA A 6 -12.43 19.73 -26.97
C ALA A 6 -12.33 19.36 -25.47
N VAL A 7 -11.12 19.28 -24.92
CA VAL A 7 -10.88 19.13 -23.48
C VAL A 7 -11.44 20.34 -22.73
N ALA A 8 -11.12 21.56 -23.19
CA ALA A 8 -11.69 22.79 -22.66
C ALA A 8 -13.21 22.85 -22.85
N ARG A 9 -13.82 22.26 -23.88
CA ARG A 9 -15.30 22.19 -24.04
C ARG A 9 -15.96 21.19 -23.11
N VAL A 10 -15.28 20.08 -22.78
CA VAL A 10 -15.76 19.15 -21.75
C VAL A 10 -15.65 19.82 -20.38
N GLU A 11 -14.52 20.47 -20.09
CA GLU A 11 -14.24 21.22 -18.85
C GLU A 11 -15.13 22.49 -18.71
N ASP A 12 -15.34 23.28 -19.79
CA ASP A 12 -16.19 24.47 -19.86
C ASP A 12 -17.68 24.13 -19.76
N ARG A 13 -18.13 23.02 -20.36
CA ARG A 13 -19.52 22.54 -20.18
C ARG A 13 -19.78 22.09 -18.75
N SER A 14 -18.75 21.64 -18.03
CA SER A 14 -18.84 21.39 -16.58
C SER A 14 -18.69 22.65 -15.72
N ALA A 15 -18.13 23.73 -16.25
CA ALA A 15 -17.89 24.99 -15.53
C ALA A 15 -18.99 26.06 -15.73
N ALA A 16 -20.06 25.77 -16.49
CA ALA A 16 -21.18 26.70 -16.67
C ALA A 16 -21.84 27.04 -15.31
N THR A 17 -22.16 28.33 -15.13
CA THR A 17 -22.39 29.05 -13.87
C THR A 17 -23.58 28.58 -13.01
N PRO A 18 -23.55 28.85 -11.68
CA PRO A 18 -24.40 28.19 -10.69
C PRO A 18 -25.81 28.78 -10.51
N ASP A 19 -26.09 29.94 -11.10
CA ASP A 19 -27.31 30.72 -10.81
C ASP A 19 -28.42 30.53 -11.84
N ASP A 20 -28.14 29.77 -12.90
CA ASP A 20 -29.14 29.46 -13.91
C ASP A 20 -29.79 28.12 -13.59
N THR A 21 -30.97 28.16 -12.97
CA THR A 21 -31.84 26.97 -12.83
C THR A 21 -32.21 26.35 -14.19
N THR A 22 -31.87 27.02 -15.29
CA THR A 22 -31.99 26.60 -16.70
C THR A 22 -30.69 26.15 -17.37
N GLY A 23 -29.56 26.06 -16.66
CA GLY A 23 -28.31 25.56 -17.22
C GLY A 23 -28.47 24.16 -17.86
N PRO A 24 -27.78 23.86 -18.98
CA PRO A 24 -28.00 22.63 -19.72
C PRO A 24 -27.77 21.42 -18.81
N ARG A 25 -28.85 20.67 -18.56
CA ARG A 25 -28.82 19.43 -17.77
C ARG A 25 -27.72 18.53 -18.33
N LEU A 26 -26.68 18.25 -17.55
CA LEU A 26 -25.71 17.21 -17.87
C LEU A 26 -26.46 15.88 -18.06
N GLY A 27 -26.52 15.40 -19.31
CA GLY A 27 -27.08 14.09 -19.63
C GLY A 27 -26.22 12.95 -19.05
N ASP A 28 -26.72 11.71 -19.11
CA ASP A 28 -26.02 10.51 -18.57
C ASP A 28 -24.58 10.41 -19.09
N ALA A 29 -24.41 10.69 -20.39
CA ALA A 29 -23.11 10.72 -21.05
C ALA A 29 -22.12 11.74 -20.45
N GLY A 30 -22.60 12.92 -20.08
CA GLY A 30 -21.79 13.95 -19.43
C GLY A 30 -21.39 13.54 -18.01
N ALA A 31 -22.31 12.95 -17.25
CA ALA A 31 -22.02 12.42 -15.93
C ALA A 31 -20.96 11.30 -16.00
N ARG A 32 -21.06 10.38 -16.96
CA ARG A 32 -20.08 9.32 -17.18
C ARG A 32 -18.70 9.87 -17.58
N ALA A 33 -18.64 10.89 -18.43
CA ALA A 33 -17.39 11.56 -18.77
C ALA A 33 -16.70 12.14 -17.52
N LEU A 34 -17.45 12.82 -16.64
CA LEU A 34 -16.92 13.35 -15.39
C LEU A 34 -16.48 12.26 -14.42
N LEU A 35 -17.14 11.08 -14.43
CA LEU A 35 -16.70 9.95 -13.61
C LEU A 35 -15.30 9.47 -14.00
N TYR A 36 -14.99 9.41 -15.30
CA TYR A 36 -13.63 9.07 -15.74
C TYR A 36 -12.59 10.04 -15.19
N LEU A 37 -12.91 11.33 -15.21
CA LEU A 37 -12.03 12.38 -14.68
C LEU A 37 -11.87 12.27 -13.16
N GLU A 38 -12.96 12.06 -12.41
CA GLU A 38 -12.89 11.85 -10.95
C GLU A 38 -12.08 10.59 -10.61
N ARG A 39 -12.22 9.50 -11.37
CA ARG A 39 -11.40 8.30 -11.17
C ARG A 39 -9.92 8.57 -11.37
N ALA A 40 -9.56 9.30 -12.42
CA ALA A 40 -8.17 9.68 -12.67
C ALA A 40 -7.64 10.59 -11.55
N GLN A 41 -8.46 11.54 -11.07
CA GLN A 41 -8.13 12.37 -9.92
C GLN A 41 -7.89 11.55 -8.66
N LEU A 42 -8.74 10.57 -8.34
CA LEU A 42 -8.59 9.74 -7.14
C LEU A 42 -7.50 8.67 -7.28
N GLY A 43 -6.97 8.44 -8.49
CA GLY A 43 -6.04 7.34 -8.76
C GLY A 43 -6.71 5.96 -8.80
N LEU A 44 -8.02 5.90 -9.05
CA LEU A 44 -8.81 4.67 -9.15
C LEU A 44 -8.64 3.99 -10.52
N GLY A 45 -7.39 3.63 -10.82
CA GLY A 45 -6.92 3.07 -12.08
C GLY A 45 -5.84 3.94 -12.73
N SER A 46 -5.02 3.30 -13.58
CA SER A 46 -4.05 4.03 -14.41
C SER A 46 -4.77 5.00 -15.36
N PRO A 47 -4.33 6.26 -15.51
CA PRO A 47 -4.93 7.21 -16.46
C PRO A 47 -4.86 6.71 -17.91
N PHE A 48 -3.86 5.90 -18.23
CA PHE A 48 -3.66 5.28 -19.54
C PHE A 48 -4.68 4.17 -19.82
N ARG A 49 -4.90 3.29 -18.83
CA ARG A 49 -5.97 2.29 -18.87
C ARG A 49 -7.35 2.95 -18.91
N LEU A 50 -7.56 4.04 -18.16
CA LEU A 50 -8.81 4.80 -18.19
C LEU A 50 -9.04 5.45 -19.56
N ALA A 51 -7.99 5.97 -20.21
CA ALA A 51 -8.10 6.55 -21.55
C ALA A 51 -8.45 5.50 -22.61
N GLU A 52 -7.82 4.32 -22.58
CA GLU A 52 -8.17 3.20 -23.46
C GLU A 52 -9.61 2.72 -23.22
N ARG A 53 -10.02 2.65 -21.94
CA ARG A 53 -11.40 2.29 -21.56
C ARG A 53 -12.39 3.32 -22.08
N ALA A 54 -12.15 4.62 -21.86
CA ALA A 54 -13.02 5.68 -22.35
C ALA A 54 -13.14 5.69 -23.88
N ALA A 55 -12.06 5.37 -24.61
CA ALA A 55 -12.06 5.29 -26.07
C ALA A 55 -12.96 4.17 -26.62
N SER A 56 -13.22 3.12 -25.82
CA SER A 56 -13.98 1.94 -26.22
C SER A 56 -15.29 1.74 -25.44
N ASP A 57 -15.62 2.63 -24.49
CA ASP A 57 -16.78 2.49 -23.62
C ASP A 57 -18.10 2.67 -24.39
N ALA A 58 -18.87 1.60 -24.50
CA ALA A 58 -20.18 1.60 -25.16
C ALA A 58 -21.19 2.56 -24.50
N LEU A 59 -21.04 2.84 -23.20
CA LEU A 59 -21.90 3.73 -22.44
C LEU A 59 -21.58 5.22 -22.67
N LEU A 60 -20.43 5.51 -23.28
CA LEU A 60 -20.12 6.84 -23.79
C LEU A 60 -20.58 6.93 -25.25
N PRO A 61 -21.31 8.00 -25.65
CA PRO A 61 -21.56 8.32 -27.04
C PRO A 61 -20.23 8.38 -27.81
N VAL A 62 -20.26 7.92 -29.06
CA VAL A 62 -19.06 7.81 -29.92
C VAL A 62 -18.31 9.15 -30.00
N GLU A 63 -19.05 10.26 -29.98
CA GLU A 63 -18.54 11.63 -30.05
C GLU A 63 -17.77 12.05 -28.80
N LEU A 64 -18.03 11.42 -27.64
CA LEU A 64 -17.39 11.74 -26.36
C LEU A 64 -16.26 10.78 -25.99
N ARG A 65 -16.22 9.55 -26.53
CA ARG A 65 -15.18 8.56 -26.23
C ARG A 65 -13.76 9.12 -26.41
N ARG A 66 -13.51 9.69 -27.59
CA ARG A 66 -12.20 10.22 -27.96
C ARG A 66 -11.85 11.51 -27.20
N PRO A 67 -12.74 12.52 -27.06
CA PRO A 67 -12.48 13.68 -26.20
C PRO A 67 -12.15 13.33 -24.75
N VAL A 68 -12.89 12.40 -24.13
CA VAL A 68 -12.64 11.99 -22.74
C VAL A 68 -11.28 11.29 -22.62
N ALA A 69 -10.93 10.40 -23.56
CA ALA A 69 -9.62 9.77 -23.59
C ALA A 69 -8.47 10.80 -23.71
N TRP A 70 -8.64 11.83 -24.54
CA TRP A 70 -7.68 12.94 -24.65
C TRP A 70 -7.62 13.80 -23.39
N ALA A 71 -8.74 14.05 -22.73
CA ALA A 71 -8.78 14.80 -21.46
C ALA A 71 -7.97 14.05 -20.37
N LEU A 72 -8.13 12.74 -20.26
CA LEU A 72 -7.37 11.90 -19.33
C LEU A 72 -5.86 11.96 -19.61
N LEU A 73 -5.44 11.88 -20.88
CA LEU A 73 -4.04 12.04 -21.26
C LEU A 73 -3.50 13.45 -20.97
N GLY A 74 -4.28 14.49 -21.26
CA GLY A 74 -3.92 15.88 -20.96
C GLY A 74 -3.70 16.11 -19.47
N ARG A 75 -4.61 15.63 -18.62
CA ARG A 75 -4.48 15.68 -17.16
C ARG A 75 -3.26 14.91 -16.66
N ALA A 76 -2.99 13.73 -17.20
CA ALA A 76 -1.78 12.99 -16.86
C ALA A 76 -0.53 13.82 -17.19
N ALA A 77 -0.45 14.42 -18.38
CA ALA A 77 0.67 15.28 -18.79
C ALA A 77 0.85 16.55 -17.92
N ARG A 78 -0.23 17.07 -17.34
CA ARG A 78 -0.20 18.19 -16.37
C ARG A 78 0.05 17.74 -14.93
N GLY A 79 -0.03 16.45 -14.63
CA GLY A 79 0.11 15.91 -13.27
C GLY A 79 -1.14 16.14 -12.41
N GLU A 80 -2.33 16.16 -13.01
CA GLU A 80 -3.62 16.46 -12.35
C GLU A 80 -4.40 15.19 -11.93
N GLY A 81 -3.76 14.03 -11.95
CA GLY A 81 -4.29 12.76 -11.41
C GLY A 81 -3.75 12.43 -10.02
N TYR A 82 -4.25 11.37 -9.38
CA TYR A 82 -3.75 10.83 -8.10
C TYR A 82 -3.64 11.88 -6.97
N ARG A 83 -4.63 12.78 -6.88
CA ARG A 83 -4.68 13.86 -5.88
C ARG A 83 -4.97 13.29 -4.49
N VAL A 84 -4.02 13.52 -3.59
CA VAL A 84 -4.17 13.18 -2.17
C VAL A 84 -5.01 14.26 -1.47
N ASP A 85 -6.15 13.85 -0.92
CA ASP A 85 -6.95 14.66 0.02
C ASP A 85 -6.15 14.88 1.32
N PRO A 86 -5.81 16.13 1.68
CA PRO A 86 -5.10 16.47 2.92
C PRO A 86 -5.76 15.96 4.20
N ALA A 87 -7.09 15.75 4.21
CA ALA A 87 -7.79 15.22 5.37
C ALA A 87 -7.22 13.85 5.80
N ALA A 88 -6.78 13.02 4.84
CA ALA A 88 -6.16 11.72 5.15
C ALA A 88 -4.87 11.86 5.98
N LEU A 89 -4.15 12.96 5.81
CA LEU A 89 -2.85 13.24 6.44
C LEU A 89 -2.96 14.13 7.69
N SER A 90 -4.15 14.63 8.00
CA SER A 90 -4.37 15.53 9.14
C SER A 90 -4.54 14.75 10.44
N GLU A 91 -4.07 15.27 11.57
CA GLU A 91 -4.29 14.67 12.90
C GLU A 91 -5.55 15.20 13.60
N SER A 92 -5.99 14.50 14.66
CA SER A 92 -7.03 15.06 15.53
C SER A 92 -6.46 16.26 16.30
N PRO A 93 -7.20 17.36 16.44
CA PRO A 93 -6.77 18.50 17.24
C PRO A 93 -6.33 18.04 18.63
N ASP A 94 -7.07 17.20 19.34
CA ASP A 94 -6.82 16.88 20.76
C ASP A 94 -5.44 16.28 21.09
N LEU A 95 -4.71 15.78 20.09
CA LEU A 95 -3.34 15.26 20.22
C LEU A 95 -2.24 16.32 20.07
N TRP A 96 -2.57 17.57 19.73
CA TRP A 96 -1.63 18.68 19.50
C TRP A 96 -0.75 19.00 20.72
N ARG A 97 -1.18 18.62 21.93
CA ARG A 97 -0.43 18.81 23.19
C ARG A 97 0.94 18.11 23.22
N LEU A 98 1.28 17.33 22.19
CA LEU A 98 2.54 16.60 22.04
C LEU A 98 3.51 17.21 21.02
N GLY A 99 3.17 18.34 20.38
CA GLY A 99 4.02 18.97 19.34
C GLY A 99 4.04 18.21 18.00
N THR A 100 2.97 17.47 17.68
CA THR A 100 2.87 16.71 16.42
C THR A 100 2.58 17.61 15.22
N ILE A 101 2.95 17.14 14.03
CA ILE A 101 2.54 17.78 12.77
C ILE A 101 1.08 17.38 12.50
N THR A 102 0.20 18.36 12.54
CA THR A 102 -1.26 18.15 12.48
C THR A 102 -1.90 18.57 11.16
N ASP A 103 -1.24 19.40 10.35
CA ASP A 103 -1.79 19.90 9.09
C ASP A 103 -1.45 18.96 7.94
N GLY A 104 -2.47 18.28 7.42
CA GLY A 104 -2.29 17.38 6.29
C GLY A 104 -1.93 18.10 4.98
N THR A 105 -2.22 19.39 4.84
CA THR A 105 -1.84 20.17 3.64
C THR A 105 -0.34 20.39 3.65
N GLU A 106 0.21 20.84 4.77
CA GLU A 106 1.65 21.00 4.95
C GLU A 106 2.39 19.66 4.72
N LEU A 107 1.91 18.57 5.31
CA LEU A 107 2.54 17.26 5.13
C LEU A 107 2.47 16.78 3.68
N ARG A 108 1.32 16.97 3.00
CA ARG A 108 1.19 16.67 1.56
C ARG A 108 2.22 17.45 0.75
N ASP A 109 2.38 18.74 1.02
CA ASP A 109 3.29 19.59 0.26
C ASP A 109 4.76 19.19 0.49
N VAL A 110 5.12 18.76 1.71
CA VAL A 110 6.43 18.15 1.99
C VAL A 110 6.63 16.87 1.17
N ILE A 111 5.67 15.95 1.16
CA ILE A 111 5.72 14.70 0.38
C ILE A 111 5.91 15.01 -1.11
N ASP A 112 5.14 15.95 -1.63
CA ASP A 112 5.18 16.36 -3.04
C ASP A 112 6.54 16.97 -3.41
N SER A 113 7.09 17.85 -2.57
CA SER A 113 8.40 18.47 -2.84
C SER A 113 9.56 17.48 -2.70
N VAL A 114 9.48 16.51 -1.78
CA VAL A 114 10.49 15.44 -1.66
C VAL A 114 10.50 14.57 -2.91
N ILE A 115 9.33 14.13 -3.38
CA ILE A 115 9.23 13.26 -4.56
C ILE A 115 9.59 14.02 -5.84
N ALA A 116 9.20 15.28 -5.98
CA ALA A 116 9.52 16.09 -7.15
C ALA A 116 11.02 16.34 -7.31
N ARG A 117 11.75 16.57 -6.21
CA ARG A 117 13.18 16.89 -6.23
C ARG A 117 14.11 15.67 -6.26
N ALA A 118 13.59 14.47 -5.98
CA ALA A 118 14.40 13.26 -5.97
C ALA A 118 14.84 12.86 -7.41
N PRO A 119 15.98 12.17 -7.57
CA PRO A 119 16.49 11.76 -8.89
C PRO A 119 15.50 10.89 -9.68
N SER A 120 14.74 10.04 -8.98
CA SER A 120 13.64 9.28 -9.55
C SER A 120 12.42 9.34 -8.62
N ALA A 121 11.22 9.17 -9.18
CA ALA A 121 9.98 9.14 -8.42
C ALA A 121 10.01 8.08 -7.31
N ARG A 122 10.59 6.91 -7.60
CA ARG A 122 10.68 5.78 -6.66
C ARG A 122 11.71 6.01 -5.55
N THR A 123 12.86 6.62 -5.85
CA THR A 123 13.80 7.06 -4.81
C THR A 123 13.15 8.08 -3.87
N GLY A 124 12.42 9.05 -4.41
CA GLY A 124 11.71 10.06 -3.62
C GLY A 124 10.63 9.46 -2.72
N GLU A 125 9.84 8.53 -3.22
CA GLU A 125 8.84 7.83 -2.41
C GLU A 125 9.48 7.05 -1.26
N VAL A 126 10.53 6.26 -1.52
CA VAL A 126 11.22 5.51 -0.45
C VAL A 126 11.83 6.47 0.57
N ALA A 127 12.35 7.61 0.13
CA ALA A 127 12.82 8.66 1.04
C ALA A 127 11.71 9.17 1.96
N VAL A 128 10.51 9.41 1.42
CA VAL A 128 9.33 9.81 2.23
C VAL A 128 8.98 8.72 3.24
N ARG A 129 8.96 7.44 2.83
CA ARG A 129 8.69 6.32 3.74
C ARG A 129 9.70 6.25 4.88
N VAL A 130 11.00 6.42 4.57
CA VAL A 130 12.09 6.48 5.56
C VAL A 130 11.88 7.67 6.50
N GLY A 131 11.64 8.88 5.97
CA GLY A 131 11.42 10.09 6.76
C GLY A 131 10.21 9.98 7.70
N LEU A 132 9.09 9.44 7.21
CA LEU A 132 7.89 9.21 8.02
C LEU A 132 8.08 8.10 9.06
N ALA A 133 8.83 7.04 8.76
CA ALA A 133 9.14 5.99 9.73
C ALA A 133 10.05 6.52 10.87
N LEU A 134 11.02 7.37 10.53
CA LEU A 134 11.84 8.07 11.52
C LEU A 134 10.98 9.05 12.35
N ALA A 135 10.13 9.85 11.70
CA ALA A 135 9.25 10.80 12.37
C ALA A 135 8.26 10.11 13.31
N ARG A 136 7.71 8.96 12.91
CA ARG A 136 6.88 8.09 13.76
C ARG A 136 7.67 7.56 14.95
N SER A 137 8.90 7.12 14.73
CA SER A 137 9.79 6.62 15.81
C SER A 137 10.07 7.70 16.85
N GLU A 138 10.17 8.96 16.39
CA GLU A 138 10.34 10.15 17.23
C GLU A 138 9.03 10.74 17.77
N ARG A 139 7.87 10.17 17.40
CA ARG A 139 6.54 10.67 17.74
C ARG A 139 6.24 12.11 17.25
N LEU A 140 6.82 12.50 16.12
CA LEU A 140 6.44 13.75 15.41
C LEU A 140 5.14 13.59 14.63
N VAL A 141 4.82 12.36 14.24
CA VAL A 141 3.57 11.96 13.58
C VAL A 141 3.05 10.68 14.23
N THR A 142 1.73 10.51 14.24
CA THR A 142 1.06 9.28 14.68
C THR A 142 1.29 8.13 13.70
N ALA A 143 1.02 6.90 14.15
CA ALA A 143 1.08 5.70 13.30
C ALA A 143 0.16 5.83 12.07
N ARG A 144 -1.08 6.29 12.27
CA ARG A 144 -2.07 6.49 11.22
C ARG A 144 -1.63 7.50 10.17
N VAL A 145 -1.06 8.64 10.59
CA VAL A 145 -0.56 9.65 9.64
C VAL A 145 0.66 9.14 8.89
N ALA A 146 1.58 8.42 9.54
CA ALA A 146 2.69 7.78 8.86
C ALA A 146 2.19 6.75 7.81
N GLU A 147 1.20 5.92 8.15
CA GLU A 147 0.61 4.94 7.24
C GLU A 147 -0.11 5.61 6.06
N SER A 148 -0.91 6.64 6.33
CA SER A 148 -1.58 7.44 5.29
C SER A 148 -0.56 8.18 4.42
N GLY A 149 0.54 8.64 5.01
CA GLY A 149 1.66 9.28 4.31
C GLY A 149 2.42 8.33 3.40
N VAL A 150 2.54 7.04 3.74
CA VAL A 150 3.08 6.00 2.85
C VAL A 150 2.19 5.84 1.60
N VAL A 151 0.87 5.82 1.80
CA VAL A 151 -0.10 5.76 0.69
C VAL A 151 -0.03 7.03 -0.17
N ALA A 152 0.02 8.20 0.45
CA ALA A 152 0.16 9.48 -0.24
C ALA A 152 1.45 9.55 -1.06
N ALA A 153 2.58 9.09 -0.51
CA ALA A 153 3.85 9.02 -1.22
C ALA A 153 3.76 8.12 -2.46
N ALA A 154 3.09 6.97 -2.34
CA ALA A 154 2.88 6.05 -3.45
C ALA A 154 2.02 6.69 -4.56
N LEU A 155 0.92 7.35 -4.22
CA LEU A 155 0.06 8.05 -5.18
C LEU A 155 0.81 9.22 -5.85
N THR A 156 1.59 9.99 -5.09
CA THR A 156 2.42 11.08 -5.65
C THR A 156 3.52 10.55 -6.58
N ARG A 157 4.13 9.40 -6.29
CA ARG A 157 5.05 8.73 -7.23
C ARG A 157 4.32 8.36 -8.52
N ASP A 158 3.15 7.71 -8.42
CA ASP A 158 2.41 7.27 -9.60
C ASP A 158 1.95 8.46 -10.45
N ARG A 159 1.57 9.58 -9.82
CA ARG A 159 1.32 10.87 -10.48
C ARG A 159 2.52 11.35 -11.31
N ARG A 160 3.72 11.33 -10.71
CA ARG A 160 4.95 11.76 -11.39
C ARG A 160 5.29 10.84 -12.56
N LEU A 161 5.22 9.52 -12.36
CA LEU A 161 5.46 8.54 -13.43
C LEU A 161 4.45 8.69 -14.57
N ALA A 162 3.17 8.86 -14.25
CA ALA A 162 2.12 9.05 -15.25
C ALA A 162 2.33 10.34 -16.05
N ARG A 163 2.79 11.42 -15.40
CA ARG A 163 3.16 12.65 -16.09
C ARG A 163 4.33 12.45 -17.05
N GLU A 164 5.39 11.81 -16.59
CA GLU A 164 6.58 11.52 -17.41
C GLU A 164 6.22 10.64 -18.62
N ASP A 165 5.41 9.60 -18.40
CA ASP A 165 4.87 8.71 -19.44
C ASP A 165 4.02 9.46 -20.47
N ALA A 166 3.09 10.30 -20.02
CA ALA A 166 2.19 11.04 -20.89
C ALA A 166 2.95 12.05 -21.76
N VAL A 167 3.90 12.79 -21.18
CA VAL A 167 4.76 13.72 -21.93
C VAL A 167 5.60 12.95 -22.96
N ARG A 168 6.16 11.80 -22.59
CA ARG A 168 6.94 10.95 -23.50
C ARG A 168 6.09 10.44 -24.66
N LEU A 169 4.86 10.00 -24.38
CA LEU A 169 3.90 9.52 -25.36
C LEU A 169 3.53 10.62 -26.36
N LEU A 170 3.18 11.81 -25.87
CA LEU A 170 2.79 12.96 -26.69
C LEU A 170 3.95 13.44 -27.58
N LYS A 171 5.18 13.45 -27.06
CA LYS A 171 6.39 13.74 -27.85
C LYS A 171 6.63 12.69 -28.94
N ALA A 172 6.49 11.41 -28.60
CA ALA A 172 6.68 10.31 -29.56
C ALA A 172 5.62 10.32 -30.67
N ALA A 173 4.37 10.67 -30.35
CA ALA A 173 3.30 10.85 -31.33
C ALA A 173 3.60 12.03 -32.27
N SER A 174 4.03 13.17 -31.70
CA SER A 174 4.34 14.39 -32.46
C SER A 174 5.52 14.20 -33.43
N ALA A 175 6.55 13.44 -33.03
CA ALA A 175 7.75 13.23 -33.83
C ALA A 175 7.52 12.40 -35.12
N ARG A 176 6.40 11.70 -35.24
CA ARG A 176 6.11 10.84 -36.41
C ARG A 176 5.46 11.57 -37.58
N GLY A 177 5.14 12.87 -37.43
CA GLY A 177 4.49 13.69 -38.45
C GLY A 177 3.03 13.30 -38.72
N SER A 178 2.23 14.22 -39.23
CA SER A 178 0.78 14.02 -39.44
C SER A 178 0.42 12.98 -40.50
N ALA A 179 1.36 12.58 -41.35
CA ALA A 179 1.15 11.64 -42.46
C ALA A 179 1.21 10.17 -42.03
N ALA A 180 1.76 9.84 -40.85
CA ALA A 180 1.81 8.47 -40.37
C ALA A 180 0.49 8.08 -39.68
N ALA A 181 -0.06 6.90 -40.01
CA ALA A 181 -1.20 6.31 -39.28
C ALA A 181 -0.93 6.16 -37.76
N ASP A 182 0.35 6.12 -37.38
CA ASP A 182 0.88 6.02 -36.01
C ASP A 182 1.13 7.38 -35.32
N SER A 183 0.67 8.48 -35.91
CA SER A 183 0.80 9.84 -35.36
C SER A 183 -0.23 10.17 -34.28
N ASP A 184 -1.28 9.36 -34.15
CA ASP A 184 -2.28 9.51 -33.09
C ASP A 184 -1.76 8.97 -31.75
N ALA A 185 -1.75 9.82 -30.72
CA ALA A 185 -1.30 9.43 -29.39
C ALA A 185 -2.18 8.35 -28.75
N LEU A 186 -3.48 8.27 -29.09
CA LEU A 186 -4.37 7.22 -28.57
C LEU A 186 -4.09 5.85 -29.20
N THR A 187 -3.84 5.78 -30.50
CA THR A 187 -3.37 4.55 -31.15
C THR A 187 -2.00 4.13 -30.61
N LEU A 188 -1.10 5.10 -30.41
CA LEU A 188 0.21 4.84 -29.81
C LEU A 188 0.10 4.33 -28.36
N LEU A 189 -0.86 4.86 -27.60
CA LEU A 189 -1.12 4.47 -26.22
C LEU A 189 -1.44 2.97 -26.13
N GLU A 190 -2.39 2.49 -26.94
CA GLU A 190 -2.78 1.07 -26.97
C GLU A 190 -1.57 0.17 -27.26
N ARG A 191 -0.70 0.58 -28.20
CA ARG A 191 0.54 -0.13 -28.48
C ARG A 191 1.49 -0.09 -27.27
N TRP A 192 1.73 1.08 -26.66
CA TRP A 192 2.61 1.20 -25.50
C TRP A 192 2.14 0.42 -24.29
N ARG A 193 0.82 0.30 -24.08
CA ARG A 193 0.24 -0.56 -23.04
C ARG A 193 0.50 -2.03 -23.33
N ARG A 194 0.24 -2.51 -24.55
CA ARG A 194 0.54 -3.89 -24.99
C ARG A 194 2.03 -4.23 -24.86
N GLU A 195 2.90 -3.28 -25.21
CA GLU A 195 4.36 -3.38 -25.09
C GLU A 195 4.88 -3.12 -23.66
N ARG A 196 4.01 -2.75 -22.71
CA ARG A 196 4.34 -2.47 -21.29
C ARG A 196 5.41 -1.38 -21.12
N ARG A 197 5.33 -0.32 -21.92
CA ARG A 197 6.32 0.78 -21.97
C ARG A 197 6.09 1.91 -20.97
N LEU A 198 4.92 1.95 -20.35
CA LEU A 198 4.51 2.98 -19.40
C LEU A 198 5.03 2.64 -18.01
N ALA A 199 5.95 3.44 -17.49
CA ALA A 199 6.57 3.21 -16.18
C ALA A 199 5.56 3.20 -15.03
N SER A 200 4.51 4.01 -15.12
CA SER A 200 3.38 4.06 -14.18
C SER A 200 2.57 2.76 -14.12
N GLU A 201 2.57 1.97 -15.20
CA GLU A 201 1.92 0.66 -15.27
C GLU A 201 2.93 -0.50 -15.08
N ARG A 202 4.20 -0.22 -14.74
CA ARG A 202 5.20 -1.28 -14.49
C ARG A 202 5.23 -1.72 -13.03
N PRO A 203 5.57 -3.00 -12.77
CA PRO A 203 5.69 -3.54 -11.42
C PRO A 203 6.87 -2.90 -10.69
N LEU A 204 6.67 -2.49 -9.43
CA LEU A 204 7.72 -1.83 -8.63
C LEU A 204 8.86 -2.77 -8.24
N LEU A 205 8.65 -4.08 -8.39
CA LEU A 205 9.68 -5.09 -8.21
C LEU A 205 10.60 -5.21 -9.43
N ALA A 206 10.32 -4.54 -10.56
CA ALA A 206 11.20 -4.51 -11.71
C ALA A 206 12.55 -3.83 -11.41
N ASP A 207 13.58 -4.13 -12.21
CA ASP A 207 14.93 -3.63 -12.00
C ASP A 207 15.08 -2.13 -12.36
N ASP A 208 14.35 -1.67 -13.38
CA ASP A 208 14.39 -0.27 -13.85
C ASP A 208 13.69 0.71 -12.91
N LEU A 209 12.80 0.22 -12.04
CA LEU A 209 12.15 0.99 -11.00
C LEU A 209 12.80 0.81 -9.63
N ARG A 210 14.05 0.33 -9.55
CA ARG A 210 14.73 0.24 -8.26
C ARG A 210 15.04 1.63 -7.70
N PRO A 211 14.73 1.89 -6.42
CA PRO A 211 15.17 3.10 -5.75
C PRO A 211 16.68 3.04 -5.48
N ASP A 212 17.32 4.20 -5.52
CA ASP A 212 18.63 4.39 -4.92
C ASP A 212 18.47 4.45 -3.39
N GLN A 213 18.87 3.37 -2.70
CA GLN A 213 18.70 3.24 -1.24
C GLN A 213 19.56 4.25 -0.46
N THR A 214 20.75 4.57 -0.97
CA THR A 214 21.67 5.52 -0.35
C THR A 214 21.08 6.93 -0.39
N VAL A 215 20.64 7.36 -1.58
CA VAL A 215 20.01 8.67 -1.77
C VAL A 215 18.68 8.75 -1.02
N ALA A 216 17.88 7.68 -1.03
CA ALA A 216 16.62 7.64 -0.30
C ALA A 216 16.84 7.80 1.22
N ALA A 217 17.83 7.13 1.79
CA ALA A 217 18.19 7.26 3.21
C ALA A 217 18.58 8.71 3.56
N GLN A 218 19.43 9.35 2.74
CA GLN A 218 19.88 10.73 2.96
C GLN A 218 18.75 11.75 2.82
N ILE A 219 17.86 11.60 1.84
CA ILE A 219 16.69 12.47 1.68
C ILE A 219 15.71 12.25 2.84
N GLY A 220 15.49 11.00 3.27
CA GLY A 220 14.61 10.68 4.40
C GLY A 220 15.10 11.27 5.73
N GLU A 221 16.41 11.25 5.98
CA GLU A 221 17.01 11.94 7.13
C GLU A 221 16.79 13.47 7.06
N ARG A 222 17.00 14.08 5.89
CA ARG A 222 16.73 15.52 5.70
C ARG A 222 15.26 15.86 5.90
N MET A 223 14.35 15.00 5.44
CA MET A 223 12.91 15.16 5.68
C MET A 223 12.61 15.14 7.19
N LEU A 224 13.19 14.22 7.97
CA LEU A 224 13.03 14.21 9.43
C LEU A 224 13.45 15.55 10.06
N LEU A 225 14.58 16.12 9.63
CA LEU A 225 15.06 17.43 10.12
C LEU A 225 14.12 18.58 9.77
N ASP A 226 13.54 18.58 8.56
CA ASP A 226 12.52 19.55 8.16
C ASP A 226 11.25 19.43 9.04
N LEU A 227 10.77 18.21 9.26
CA LEU A 227 9.62 17.93 10.13
C LEU A 227 9.86 18.35 11.59
N ARG A 228 11.07 18.13 12.12
CA ARG A 228 11.47 18.64 13.46
C ARG A 228 11.39 20.16 13.53
N SER A 229 11.91 20.84 12.50
CA SER A 229 11.96 22.30 12.45
C SER A 229 10.56 22.91 12.43
N ARG A 230 9.66 22.33 11.62
CA ARG A 230 8.23 22.74 11.54
C ARG A 230 7.48 22.49 12.84
N SER A 231 7.69 21.33 13.47
CA SER A 231 7.12 20.99 14.78
C SER A 231 7.56 22.01 15.86
N ALA A 232 8.84 22.36 15.90
CA ALA A 232 9.36 23.35 16.85
C ALA A 232 8.78 24.75 16.61
N GLN A 233 8.69 25.21 15.35
CA GLN A 233 8.09 26.51 15.02
C GLN A 233 6.63 26.60 15.47
N ARG A 234 5.84 25.53 15.25
CA ARG A 234 4.43 25.49 15.69
C ARG A 234 4.29 25.51 17.20
N TYR A 235 5.14 24.77 17.91
CA TYR A 235 5.13 24.77 19.37
C TYR A 235 5.35 26.19 19.92
N VAL A 236 6.27 26.95 19.33
CA VAL A 236 6.52 28.35 19.71
C VAL A 236 5.30 29.23 19.39
N SER A 237 4.69 29.10 18.21
CA SER A 237 3.56 29.94 17.80
C SER A 237 2.25 29.65 18.54
N THR A 238 2.08 28.45 19.10
CA THR A 238 0.83 28.00 19.75
C THR A 238 0.96 27.84 21.27
N ALA A 239 2.16 27.99 21.83
CA ALA A 239 2.37 27.95 23.26
C ALA A 239 1.53 29.05 23.94
N PRO A 240 0.56 28.71 24.81
CA PRO A 240 -0.20 29.72 25.52
C PRO A 240 0.76 30.54 26.38
N ALA A 241 0.66 31.86 26.26
CA ALA A 241 1.27 32.77 27.23
C ALA A 241 0.62 32.50 28.60
N SER A 242 1.30 31.72 29.43
CA SER A 242 1.11 31.60 30.88
C SER A 242 -0.25 31.18 31.48
N SER A 243 -1.27 30.75 30.73
CA SER A 243 -2.49 30.23 31.36
C SER A 243 -2.35 28.75 31.76
N LEU A 244 -2.50 28.50 33.07
CA LEU A 244 -2.73 27.17 33.66
C LEU A 244 -3.88 26.45 32.93
N PRO A 245 -3.89 25.10 32.88
CA PRO A 245 -4.93 24.37 32.18
C PRO A 245 -6.31 24.67 32.82
N PRO A 246 -7.38 24.87 32.03
CA PRO A 246 -8.72 24.94 32.58
C PRO A 246 -9.14 23.57 33.14
N ASP A 247 -10.00 23.61 34.17
CA ASP A 247 -10.56 22.47 34.86
C ASP A 247 -11.12 21.39 33.93
N SER A 248 -11.09 20.15 34.43
CA SER A 248 -11.57 18.90 33.82
C SER A 248 -13.00 18.91 33.27
N ALA A 249 -13.81 19.93 33.55
CA ALA A 249 -15.18 20.08 33.07
C ALA A 249 -15.32 20.34 31.56
N MET A 250 -14.24 20.74 30.86
CA MET A 250 -14.32 21.05 29.42
C MET A 250 -14.30 19.81 28.51
N LEU A 251 -13.95 18.63 29.04
CA LEU A 251 -13.99 17.35 28.31
C LEU A 251 -15.44 16.84 28.12
N ASP A 252 -16.33 17.14 29.05
CA ASP A 252 -17.74 16.70 28.97
C ASP A 252 -18.58 17.56 28.01
N THR A 253 -18.21 18.82 27.78
CA THR A 253 -18.95 19.74 26.89
C THR A 253 -18.64 19.53 25.40
N MET A 254 -17.60 18.77 25.05
CA MET A 254 -17.18 18.56 23.64
C MET A 254 -17.88 17.37 22.96
N VAL A 255 -18.81 16.69 23.64
CA VAL A 255 -19.57 15.53 23.12
C VAL A 255 -20.94 15.92 22.53
N ALA A 256 -21.26 17.22 22.41
CA ALA A 256 -22.52 17.67 21.84
C ALA A 256 -22.69 17.17 20.38
N ALA A 257 -23.75 16.38 20.18
CA ALA A 257 -24.03 15.59 19.00
C ALA A 257 -23.94 16.39 17.69
N VAL A 258 -23.12 15.89 16.75
CA VAL A 258 -23.22 16.26 15.34
C VAL A 258 -24.58 15.77 14.83
N PRO A 259 -25.53 16.64 14.45
CA PRO A 259 -26.78 16.18 13.87
C PRO A 259 -26.46 15.46 12.57
N VAL A 260 -26.91 14.21 12.45
CA VAL A 260 -27.00 13.53 11.16
C VAL A 260 -27.99 14.32 10.33
N PRO A 261 -27.59 14.94 9.20
CA PRO A 261 -28.54 15.67 8.38
C PRO A 261 -29.52 14.68 7.75
N THR A 262 -30.76 14.70 8.21
CA THR A 262 -31.88 13.91 7.67
C THR A 262 -32.64 14.64 6.55
N GLY A 263 -32.13 15.80 6.08
CA GLY A 263 -32.76 16.61 5.04
C GLY A 263 -31.98 16.64 3.71
N PRO A 264 -32.64 16.58 2.54
CA PRO A 264 -32.00 16.52 1.22
C PRO A 264 -31.53 17.85 0.61
N THR A 265 -31.44 18.96 1.36
CA THR A 265 -31.17 20.29 0.78
C THR A 265 -30.10 21.05 1.54
N VAL A 266 -28.83 20.70 1.32
CA VAL A 266 -27.69 21.59 1.58
C VAL A 266 -26.98 21.81 0.25
N GLY A 267 -26.85 23.08 -0.17
CA GLY A 267 -26.17 23.45 -1.41
C GLY A 267 -24.75 22.93 -1.42
N CYS A 268 -24.36 22.24 -2.50
CA CYS A 268 -23.01 21.69 -2.63
C CYS A 268 -22.00 22.78 -3.02
N PRO A 269 -20.92 23.00 -2.24
CA PRO A 269 -19.79 23.77 -2.74
C PRO A 269 -19.16 23.01 -3.92
N VAL A 270 -19.08 23.69 -5.07
CA VAL A 270 -18.76 23.08 -6.39
C VAL A 270 -17.26 22.80 -6.58
N SER A 271 -16.38 23.27 -5.68
CA SER A 271 -14.96 23.46 -6.02
C SER A 271 -14.01 22.26 -5.82
N GLU A 272 -14.43 21.14 -5.21
CA GLU A 272 -13.48 20.07 -4.85
C GLU A 272 -13.63 18.75 -5.63
N ALA A 273 -14.75 18.52 -6.31
CA ALA A 273 -15.09 17.25 -6.98
C ALA A 273 -15.40 17.47 -8.47
N GLU A 274 -14.79 16.69 -9.35
CA GLU A 274 -15.01 16.77 -10.81
C GLU A 274 -16.38 16.24 -11.18
N LEU A 275 -16.79 15.14 -10.53
CA LEU A 275 -18.08 14.50 -10.81
C LEU A 275 -19.27 15.37 -10.41
N GLY A 276 -19.12 16.23 -9.39
CA GLY A 276 -20.21 17.00 -8.80
C GLY A 276 -21.31 16.15 -8.15
N CYS A 277 -22.04 16.73 -7.19
CA CYS A 277 -23.08 16.00 -6.43
C CYS A 277 -24.24 15.48 -7.30
N ARG A 278 -24.70 16.30 -8.27
CA ARG A 278 -25.86 15.96 -9.12
C ARG A 278 -25.55 14.79 -10.06
N ALA A 279 -24.40 14.82 -10.73
CA ALA A 279 -23.99 13.72 -11.60
C ALA A 279 -23.66 12.45 -10.78
N ALA A 280 -23.06 12.58 -9.59
CA ALA A 280 -22.88 11.45 -8.68
C ALA A 280 -24.22 10.80 -8.28
N ALA A 281 -25.24 11.58 -7.91
CA ALA A 281 -26.56 11.05 -7.54
C ALA A 281 -27.22 10.30 -8.70
N ARG A 282 -27.11 10.83 -9.93
CA ARG A 282 -27.64 10.20 -11.15
C ARG A 282 -26.95 8.88 -11.46
N LEU A 283 -25.61 8.85 -11.48
CA LEU A 283 -24.85 7.63 -11.73
C LEU A 283 -25.02 6.57 -10.63
N ALA A 284 -25.27 6.99 -9.38
CA ALA A 284 -25.52 6.03 -8.29
C ALA A 284 -26.76 5.16 -8.58
N HIS A 285 -27.77 5.71 -9.24
CA HIS A 285 -28.96 4.96 -9.65
C HIS A 285 -28.62 3.96 -10.77
N GLU A 286 -27.93 4.41 -11.82
CA GLU A 286 -27.50 3.54 -12.92
C GLU A 286 -26.60 2.37 -12.45
N GLU A 287 -25.63 2.64 -11.58
CA GLU A 287 -24.71 1.62 -11.06
C GLU A 287 -25.47 0.55 -10.23
N ALA A 288 -26.49 0.96 -9.47
CA ALA A 288 -27.32 0.03 -8.70
C ALA A 288 -28.10 -0.93 -9.60
N GLU A 289 -28.57 -0.45 -10.76
CA GLU A 289 -29.32 -1.27 -11.73
C GLU A 289 -28.43 -2.23 -12.52
N ARG A 290 -27.23 -1.79 -12.93
CA ARG A 290 -26.33 -2.58 -13.79
C ARG A 290 -25.77 -3.85 -13.14
N ARG A 291 -25.81 -3.97 -11.81
CA ARG A 291 -25.23 -5.09 -11.05
C ARG A 291 -23.80 -5.41 -11.54
N MET A 292 -22.96 -4.39 -11.61
CA MET A 292 -21.58 -4.51 -12.08
C MET A 292 -20.80 -5.55 -11.26
N ARG A 293 -19.89 -6.27 -11.91
CA ARG A 293 -19.01 -7.23 -11.22
C ARG A 293 -18.20 -6.48 -10.17
N PRO A 294 -18.18 -6.92 -8.90
CA PRO A 294 -17.34 -6.33 -7.88
C PRO A 294 -15.86 -6.38 -8.28
N GLU A 295 -15.13 -5.31 -8.01
CA GLU A 295 -13.69 -5.23 -8.24
C GLU A 295 -12.95 -5.61 -6.94
N PRO A 296 -12.14 -6.69 -6.94
CA PRO A 296 -11.53 -7.23 -5.72
C PRO A 296 -10.75 -6.22 -4.87
N TYR A 297 -9.99 -5.33 -5.50
CA TYR A 297 -9.21 -4.32 -4.78
C TYR A 297 -10.08 -3.27 -4.06
N VAL A 298 -11.34 -3.07 -4.48
CA VAL A 298 -12.28 -2.19 -3.80
C VAL A 298 -12.91 -2.92 -2.62
N THR A 299 -13.51 -4.08 -2.89
CA THR A 299 -14.26 -4.86 -1.91
C THR A 299 -13.39 -5.39 -0.78
N ILE A 300 -12.18 -5.86 -1.07
CA ILE A 300 -11.28 -6.42 -0.04
C ILE A 300 -10.72 -5.30 0.84
N THR A 301 -10.27 -4.20 0.25
CA THR A 301 -9.75 -3.07 1.03
C THR A 301 -10.85 -2.47 1.90
N LEU A 302 -12.03 -2.19 1.36
CA LEU A 302 -13.15 -1.69 2.17
C LEU A 302 -13.62 -2.71 3.23
N GLY A 303 -13.64 -4.00 2.88
CA GLY A 303 -14.02 -5.09 3.79
C GLY A 303 -13.04 -5.28 4.96
N GLY A 304 -11.74 -5.18 4.71
CA GLY A 304 -10.69 -5.25 5.74
C GLY A 304 -10.75 -4.08 6.71
N PHE A 305 -11.04 -2.86 6.23
CA PHE A 305 -11.24 -1.72 7.13
C PHE A 305 -12.53 -1.84 7.95
N ARG A 306 -13.60 -2.41 7.37
CA ARG A 306 -14.84 -2.66 8.10
C ARG A 306 -14.60 -3.56 9.33
N SER A 307 -13.77 -4.60 9.22
CA SER A 307 -13.49 -5.51 10.34
C SER A 307 -12.63 -4.86 11.43
N THR A 308 -11.65 -4.04 11.04
CA THR A 308 -10.86 -3.25 11.99
C THR A 308 -11.75 -2.32 12.80
N ILE A 309 -12.64 -1.59 12.13
CA ILE A 309 -13.56 -0.65 12.78
C ILE A 309 -14.53 -1.36 13.72
N THR A 310 -15.10 -2.50 13.33
CA THR A 310 -15.97 -3.26 14.26
C THR A 310 -15.23 -3.74 15.51
N THR A 311 -13.91 -3.94 15.40
CA THR A 311 -13.07 -4.29 16.55
C THR A 311 -12.80 -3.08 17.44
N GLU A 312 -12.57 -1.89 16.85
CA GLU A 312 -12.45 -0.63 17.59
C GLU A 312 -13.76 -0.24 18.30
N ASP A 313 -14.90 -0.36 17.61
CA ASP A 313 -16.25 -0.12 18.17
C ASP A 313 -16.48 -0.98 19.42
N ALA A 314 -16.06 -2.25 19.38
CA ALA A 314 -16.19 -3.17 20.52
C ALA A 314 -15.31 -2.80 21.72
N LEU A 315 -14.18 -2.11 21.49
CA LEU A 315 -13.27 -1.66 22.54
C LEU A 315 -13.70 -0.33 23.17
N PHE A 316 -14.50 0.47 22.45
CA PHE A 316 -14.94 1.81 22.87
C PHE A 316 -16.43 2.05 22.58
N PRO A 317 -17.34 1.27 23.19
CA PRO A 317 -18.77 1.24 22.82
C PRO A 317 -19.51 2.57 23.04
N ASP A 318 -19.04 3.42 23.95
CA ASP A 318 -19.71 4.67 24.32
C ASP A 318 -19.30 5.88 23.46
N SER A 319 -18.41 5.70 22.48
CA SER A 319 -17.97 6.80 21.63
C SER A 319 -18.96 7.09 20.48
N ALA A 320 -19.79 8.12 20.64
CA ALA A 320 -20.70 8.58 19.59
C ALA A 320 -19.98 8.96 18.28
N VAL A 321 -18.74 9.46 18.37
CA VAL A 321 -17.90 9.79 17.21
C VAL A 321 -17.53 8.52 16.46
N LEU A 322 -17.02 7.50 17.15
CA LEU A 322 -16.69 6.21 16.52
C LEU A 322 -17.94 5.56 15.92
N ALA A 323 -19.08 5.57 16.62
CA ALA A 323 -20.32 5.00 16.13
C ALA A 323 -20.78 5.62 14.79
N ASN A 324 -20.72 6.95 14.65
CA ASN A 324 -21.10 7.64 13.42
C ASN A 324 -20.11 7.36 12.27
N GLU A 325 -18.81 7.37 12.56
CA GLU A 325 -17.77 6.98 11.59
C GLU A 325 -17.99 5.56 11.06
N SER A 326 -18.29 4.62 11.96
CA SER A 326 -18.54 3.22 11.65
C SER A 326 -19.77 3.05 10.76
N VAL A 327 -20.83 3.84 10.95
CA VAL A 327 -21.99 3.86 10.05
C VAL A 327 -21.60 4.32 8.65
N LEU A 328 -20.81 5.40 8.53
CA LEU A 328 -20.39 5.93 7.24
C LEU A 328 -19.45 4.98 6.48
N VAL A 329 -18.51 4.33 7.18
CA VAL A 329 -17.63 3.34 6.56
C VAL A 329 -18.40 2.08 6.15
N ARG A 330 -19.33 1.59 7.00
CA ARG A 330 -20.23 0.48 6.63
C ARG A 330 -21.05 0.82 5.39
N ARG A 331 -21.59 2.05 5.31
CA ARG A 331 -22.32 2.54 4.14
C ARG A 331 -21.45 2.59 2.89
N LEU A 332 -20.24 3.12 2.99
CA LEU A 332 -19.30 3.15 1.88
C LEU A 332 -18.98 1.73 1.40
N ALA A 333 -18.59 0.82 2.30
CA ALA A 333 -18.27 -0.57 1.97
C ALA A 333 -19.46 -1.34 1.36
N ALA A 334 -20.70 -1.05 1.79
CA ALA A 334 -21.88 -1.69 1.25
C ALA A 334 -22.19 -1.26 -0.19
N ARG A 335 -21.95 0.03 -0.52
CA ARG A 335 -22.32 0.65 -1.80
C ARG A 335 -21.19 0.65 -2.83
N ALA A 336 -19.94 0.78 -2.40
CA ALA A 336 -18.77 0.85 -3.26
C ALA A 336 -18.20 -0.54 -3.51
N ARG A 337 -18.72 -1.25 -4.51
CA ARG A 337 -18.18 -2.55 -4.95
C ARG A 337 -17.29 -2.46 -6.19
N THR A 338 -17.28 -1.32 -6.86
CA THR A 338 -16.47 -1.02 -8.05
C THR A 338 -15.79 0.34 -7.85
N ALA A 339 -14.73 0.63 -8.60
CA ALA A 339 -14.10 1.94 -8.58
C ALA A 339 -15.06 3.06 -9.00
N ASP A 340 -15.99 2.77 -9.92
CA ASP A 340 -17.03 3.70 -10.36
C ASP A 340 -17.95 4.05 -9.18
N ALA A 341 -18.48 3.03 -8.47
CA ALA A 341 -19.32 3.21 -7.30
C ALA A 341 -18.58 3.87 -6.12
N LEU A 342 -17.28 3.60 -5.95
CA LEU A 342 -16.44 4.24 -4.95
C LEU A 342 -16.29 5.74 -5.21
N ALA A 343 -15.95 6.14 -6.45
CA ALA A 343 -15.82 7.54 -6.82
C ALA A 343 -17.15 8.30 -6.64
N ILE A 344 -18.26 7.68 -7.01
CA ILE A 344 -19.61 8.22 -6.82
C ILE A 344 -19.94 8.42 -5.34
N GLU A 345 -19.82 7.38 -4.52
CA GLU A 345 -20.21 7.47 -3.10
C GLU A 345 -19.24 8.37 -2.31
N TRP A 346 -17.94 8.34 -2.61
CA TRP A 346 -16.98 9.27 -2.01
C TRP A 346 -17.32 10.73 -2.35
N THR A 347 -17.67 11.03 -3.60
CA THR A 347 -18.09 12.39 -3.99
C THR A 347 -19.29 12.86 -3.17
N ARG A 348 -20.28 11.99 -2.95
CA ARG A 348 -21.47 12.30 -2.13
C ARG A 348 -21.12 12.51 -0.67
N LEU A 349 -20.30 11.64 -0.09
CA LEU A 349 -19.92 11.73 1.33
C LEU A 349 -19.04 12.97 1.59
N ARG A 350 -18.05 13.22 0.74
CA ARG A 350 -17.15 14.39 0.84
C ARG A 350 -17.93 15.71 0.81
N ALA A 351 -18.97 15.81 0.00
CA ALA A 351 -19.81 17.01 -0.07
C ALA A 351 -20.62 17.28 1.21
N THR A 352 -20.90 16.25 2.00
CA THR A 352 -21.69 16.36 3.24
C THR A 352 -20.84 16.47 4.50
N LEU A 353 -19.54 16.18 4.42
CA LEU A 353 -18.66 16.11 5.59
C LEU A 353 -17.74 17.35 5.65
N PRO A 354 -17.69 18.04 6.80
CA PRO A 354 -16.72 19.12 7.03
C PRO A 354 -15.28 18.66 6.75
N PRO A 355 -14.40 19.53 6.22
CA PRO A 355 -13.00 19.21 5.94
C PRO A 355 -12.23 18.60 7.13
N ASP A 356 -12.55 19.06 8.33
CA ASP A 356 -11.94 18.69 9.60
C ASP A 356 -12.69 17.57 10.35
N ALA A 357 -13.76 17.02 9.77
CA ALA A 357 -14.51 15.93 10.39
C ALA A 357 -13.64 14.66 10.53
N PRO A 358 -13.58 14.02 11.72
CA PRO A 358 -12.88 12.75 11.93
C PRO A 358 -13.24 11.67 10.87
N ALA A 359 -14.54 11.55 10.57
CA ALA A 359 -15.04 10.66 9.53
C ALA A 359 -14.44 10.92 8.15
N ARG A 360 -14.30 12.20 7.75
CA ARG A 360 -13.71 12.57 6.45
C ARG A 360 -12.25 12.14 6.37
N ARG A 361 -11.47 12.33 7.44
CA ARG A 361 -10.06 11.90 7.50
C ARG A 361 -9.92 10.40 7.28
N ARG A 362 -10.72 9.59 8.00
CA ARG A 362 -10.71 8.12 7.89
C ARG A 362 -11.15 7.64 6.51
N LEU A 363 -12.26 8.19 5.98
CA LEU A 363 -12.76 7.85 4.65
C LEU A 363 -11.79 8.26 3.54
N ALA A 364 -11.15 9.42 3.63
CA ALA A 364 -10.13 9.85 2.67
C ALA A 364 -8.94 8.89 2.65
N ALA A 365 -8.42 8.49 3.83
CA ALA A 365 -7.33 7.51 3.92
C ALA A 365 -7.72 6.14 3.33
N LEU A 366 -8.98 5.74 3.52
CA LEU A 366 -9.54 4.51 2.95
C LEU A 366 -9.64 4.56 1.43
N VAL A 367 -10.18 5.64 0.86
CA VAL A 367 -10.27 5.86 -0.59
C VAL A 367 -8.88 5.80 -1.23
N HIS A 368 -7.89 6.45 -0.62
CA HIS A 368 -6.50 6.43 -1.12
C HIS A 368 -5.87 5.04 -1.03
N SER A 369 -6.21 4.27 0.01
CA SER A 369 -5.76 2.89 0.15
C SER A 369 -6.37 1.98 -0.95
N VAL A 370 -7.63 2.20 -1.34
CA VAL A 370 -8.24 1.52 -2.49
C VAL A 370 -7.56 1.93 -3.80
N ALA A 371 -7.27 3.22 -3.99
CA ALA A 371 -6.54 3.71 -5.17
C ALA A 371 -5.17 3.04 -5.31
N LEU A 372 -4.43 2.92 -4.20
CA LEU A 372 -3.19 2.17 -4.16
C LEU A 372 -3.38 0.67 -4.45
N ALA A 373 -4.43 0.05 -3.91
CA ALA A 373 -4.78 -1.35 -4.17
C ALA A 373 -5.14 -1.64 -5.64
N ALA A 374 -5.54 -0.63 -6.41
CA ALA A 374 -5.81 -0.76 -7.84
C ALA A 374 -4.54 -0.97 -8.70
N ARG A 375 -3.35 -0.69 -8.15
CA ARG A 375 -2.09 -0.70 -8.91
C ARG A 375 -1.79 -2.02 -9.61
N PRO A 376 -1.88 -3.21 -8.98
CA PRO A 376 -1.61 -4.49 -9.66
C PRO A 376 -2.51 -4.74 -10.89
N PHE A 377 -3.63 -4.02 -11.01
CA PHE A 377 -4.57 -4.12 -12.12
C PHE A 377 -4.30 -3.09 -13.24
N ALA A 378 -3.21 -2.33 -13.17
CA ALA A 378 -2.89 -1.29 -14.17
C ALA A 378 -2.66 -1.86 -15.57
N GLN A 379 -2.04 -3.04 -15.68
CA GLN A 379 -1.82 -3.74 -16.95
C GLN A 379 -2.99 -4.60 -17.40
N ALA A 380 -4.07 -4.69 -16.62
CA ALA A 380 -5.21 -5.50 -17.00
C ALA A 380 -5.81 -4.99 -18.34
N PRO A 381 -6.13 -5.89 -19.28
CA PRO A 381 -6.72 -5.49 -20.56
C PRO A 381 -8.07 -4.81 -20.34
N VAL A 382 -8.42 -3.89 -21.24
CA VAL A 382 -9.78 -3.36 -21.30
C VAL A 382 -10.65 -4.41 -22.00
N VAL A 383 -11.66 -4.92 -21.29
CA VAL A 383 -12.56 -5.97 -21.80
C VAL A 383 -13.91 -5.37 -22.11
N ASN A 384 -14.30 -5.39 -23.39
CA ASN A 384 -15.68 -5.10 -23.81
C ASN A 384 -16.54 -6.35 -23.61
N VAL A 385 -17.56 -6.23 -22.77
CA VAL A 385 -18.39 -7.34 -22.28
C VAL A 385 -19.47 -7.75 -23.30
N GLU A 386 -19.75 -6.93 -24.31
CA GLU A 386 -20.88 -7.10 -25.23
C GLU A 386 -20.76 -8.29 -26.21
N THR A 387 -19.61 -8.97 -26.28
CA THR A 387 -19.30 -9.86 -27.42
C THR A 387 -19.31 -11.37 -27.15
N ALA A 388 -19.64 -11.85 -25.95
CA ALA A 388 -19.51 -13.28 -25.67
C ALA A 388 -20.86 -13.96 -25.41
N ARG A 389 -21.39 -14.63 -26.44
CA ARG A 389 -22.69 -15.32 -26.40
C ARG A 389 -22.64 -16.77 -25.93
N ASP A 390 -21.45 -17.38 -25.77
CA ASP A 390 -21.32 -18.79 -25.39
C ASP A 390 -20.28 -18.97 -24.27
N VAL A 391 -20.75 -19.01 -23.02
CA VAL A 391 -19.90 -19.14 -21.83
C VAL A 391 -19.32 -20.54 -21.73
N GLU A 392 -20.12 -21.56 -22.04
CA GLU A 392 -19.75 -22.96 -22.00
C GLU A 392 -18.60 -23.24 -22.98
N SER A 393 -18.70 -22.78 -24.23
CA SER A 393 -17.63 -22.93 -25.22
C SER A 393 -16.33 -22.26 -24.79
N VAL A 394 -16.39 -21.05 -24.22
CA VAL A 394 -15.20 -20.36 -23.69
C VAL A 394 -14.59 -21.13 -22.52
N ALA A 395 -15.41 -21.66 -21.62
CA ALA A 395 -14.94 -22.46 -20.48
C ALA A 395 -14.30 -23.78 -20.93
N ASP A 396 -14.91 -24.49 -21.88
CA ASP A 396 -14.38 -25.74 -22.40
C ASP A 396 -13.10 -25.53 -23.21
N ALA A 397 -13.03 -24.47 -24.02
CA ALA A 397 -11.81 -24.09 -24.72
C ALA A 397 -10.67 -23.75 -23.73
N LEU A 398 -10.98 -23.05 -22.63
CA LEU A 398 -10.01 -22.77 -21.58
C LEU A 398 -9.55 -24.07 -20.90
N ARG A 399 -10.46 -25.00 -20.58
CA ARG A 399 -10.14 -26.30 -19.99
C ARG A 399 -9.19 -27.11 -20.87
N LEU A 400 -9.51 -27.23 -22.15
CA LEU A 400 -8.69 -27.97 -23.12
C LEU A 400 -7.27 -27.38 -23.25
N ARG A 401 -7.13 -26.04 -23.28
CA ARG A 401 -5.81 -25.38 -23.37
C ARG A 401 -4.99 -25.46 -22.06
N THR A 402 -5.66 -25.56 -20.92
CA THR A 402 -5.00 -25.45 -19.61
C THR A 402 -4.82 -26.78 -18.89
N GLY A 403 -5.59 -27.82 -19.26
CA GLY A 403 -5.64 -29.09 -18.54
C GLY A 403 -6.65 -29.11 -17.39
N LEU A 404 -7.36 -28.00 -17.13
CA LEU A 404 -8.31 -27.93 -16.04
C LEU A 404 -9.39 -29.01 -16.18
N GLY A 405 -9.58 -29.78 -15.10
CA GLY A 405 -10.55 -30.88 -15.07
C GLY A 405 -11.99 -30.37 -15.17
N ARG A 406 -12.31 -29.25 -14.51
CA ARG A 406 -13.65 -28.65 -14.52
C ARG A 406 -13.58 -27.15 -14.23
N ILE A 407 -14.44 -26.38 -14.90
CA ILE A 407 -14.75 -25.00 -14.51
C ILE A 407 -16.25 -24.93 -14.24
N ALA A 408 -16.66 -24.37 -13.10
CA ALA A 408 -18.05 -24.23 -12.71
C ALA A 408 -18.34 -22.84 -12.14
N PHE A 409 -19.58 -22.38 -12.29
CA PHE A 409 -20.08 -21.14 -11.72
C PHE A 409 -21.16 -21.42 -10.68
N ASP A 410 -21.28 -20.56 -9.67
CA ASP A 410 -22.45 -20.58 -8.80
C ASP A 410 -23.73 -20.24 -9.56
N ARG A 411 -24.85 -20.86 -9.17
CA ARG A 411 -26.16 -20.64 -9.79
C ARG A 411 -26.58 -19.16 -9.78
N GLY A 412 -26.22 -18.42 -8.74
CA GLY A 412 -26.54 -17.00 -8.59
C GLY A 412 -25.61 -16.04 -9.32
N MET A 413 -24.56 -16.53 -10.00
CA MET A 413 -23.60 -15.65 -10.67
C MET A 413 -24.19 -15.06 -11.96
N PRO A 414 -24.27 -13.72 -12.08
CA PRO A 414 -24.78 -13.06 -13.28
C PRO A 414 -24.03 -13.48 -14.54
N ALA A 415 -24.76 -13.72 -15.64
CA ALA A 415 -24.18 -14.15 -16.91
C ALA A 415 -23.10 -13.19 -17.42
N ALA A 416 -23.35 -11.88 -17.29
CA ALA A 416 -22.42 -10.81 -17.68
C ALA A 416 -21.06 -10.87 -16.97
N TRP A 417 -20.94 -11.58 -15.83
CA TRP A 417 -19.68 -11.69 -15.08
C TRP A 417 -18.84 -12.89 -15.50
N ARG A 418 -19.44 -13.91 -16.12
CA ARG A 418 -18.80 -15.22 -16.33
C ARG A 418 -17.64 -15.13 -17.32
N VAL A 419 -17.83 -14.48 -18.46
CA VAL A 419 -16.77 -14.36 -19.47
C VAL A 419 -15.60 -13.49 -19.00
N PRO A 420 -15.81 -12.31 -18.40
CA PRO A 420 -14.72 -11.58 -17.76
C PRO A 420 -13.97 -12.42 -16.72
N ALA A 421 -14.66 -13.24 -15.92
CA ALA A 421 -14.00 -14.09 -14.93
C ALA A 421 -13.17 -15.22 -15.57
N LEU A 422 -13.62 -15.80 -16.70
CA LEU A 422 -12.83 -16.76 -17.46
C LEU A 422 -11.58 -16.13 -18.06
N ARG A 423 -11.67 -14.91 -18.59
CA ARG A 423 -10.52 -14.16 -19.13
C ARG A 423 -9.51 -13.81 -18.05
N ASP A 424 -9.98 -13.40 -16.88
CA ASP A 424 -9.13 -13.16 -15.71
C ASP A 424 -8.38 -14.43 -15.30
N LEU A 425 -9.08 -15.56 -15.22
CA LEU A 425 -8.50 -16.86 -14.91
C LEU A 425 -7.48 -17.30 -15.97
N GLU A 426 -7.81 -17.15 -17.25
CA GLU A 426 -6.90 -17.45 -18.37
C GLU A 426 -5.62 -16.62 -18.29
N SER A 427 -5.75 -15.31 -18.09
CA SER A 427 -4.60 -14.40 -17.96
C SER A 427 -3.75 -14.78 -16.76
N ALA A 428 -4.36 -15.10 -15.61
CA ALA A 428 -3.65 -15.53 -14.41
C ALA A 428 -2.89 -16.84 -14.63
N ILE A 429 -3.48 -17.83 -15.30
CA ILE A 429 -2.82 -19.11 -15.62
C ILE A 429 -1.66 -18.90 -16.59
N ALA A 430 -1.85 -18.08 -17.63
CA ALA A 430 -0.80 -17.78 -18.61
C ALA A 430 0.41 -17.11 -17.93
N ASP A 431 0.16 -16.14 -17.04
CA ASP A 431 1.21 -15.47 -16.28
C ASP A 431 1.88 -16.40 -15.26
N LEU A 432 1.12 -17.27 -14.58
CA LEU A 432 1.70 -18.25 -13.66
C LEU A 432 2.69 -19.19 -14.38
N ARG A 433 2.36 -19.64 -15.60
CA ARG A 433 3.24 -20.49 -16.41
C ARG A 433 4.55 -19.81 -16.81
N LEU A 434 4.59 -18.46 -16.86
CA LEU A 434 5.86 -17.73 -17.05
C LEU A 434 6.75 -17.83 -15.81
N ALA A 435 6.16 -17.78 -14.62
CA ALA A 435 6.89 -17.88 -13.36
C ALA A 435 7.27 -19.32 -12.99
N LEU A 436 6.37 -20.28 -13.24
CA LEU A 436 6.50 -21.69 -12.91
C LEU A 436 6.14 -22.57 -14.14
N PRO A 437 7.07 -22.73 -15.11
CA PRO A 437 6.77 -23.41 -16.37
C PRO A 437 6.40 -24.89 -16.24
N ALA A 438 6.87 -25.55 -15.17
CA ALA A 438 6.57 -26.96 -14.90
C ALA A 438 5.23 -27.19 -14.21
N PHE A 439 4.49 -26.12 -13.85
CA PHE A 439 3.23 -26.24 -13.14
C PHE A 439 2.11 -26.75 -14.07
N THR A 440 1.52 -27.89 -13.71
CA THR A 440 0.37 -28.48 -14.40
C THR A 440 -0.93 -28.22 -13.63
N LEU A 441 -2.03 -28.07 -14.36
CA LEU A 441 -3.38 -27.91 -13.82
C LEU A 441 -4.25 -29.16 -14.07
N ASP A 442 -3.64 -30.26 -14.54
CA ASP A 442 -4.37 -31.44 -15.02
C ASP A 442 -5.28 -32.00 -13.95
N GLY A 443 -6.59 -31.96 -14.22
CA GLY A 443 -7.61 -32.48 -13.30
C GLY A 443 -7.94 -31.57 -12.11
N LEU A 444 -7.38 -30.36 -12.02
CA LEU A 444 -7.81 -29.36 -11.04
C LEU A 444 -9.21 -28.84 -11.40
N ALA A 445 -10.10 -28.76 -10.41
CA ALA A 445 -11.39 -28.10 -10.57
C ALA A 445 -11.33 -26.64 -10.11
N VAL A 446 -11.95 -25.73 -10.85
CA VAL A 446 -12.11 -24.33 -10.47
C VAL A 446 -13.60 -24.01 -10.38
N ARG A 447 -14.02 -23.45 -9.25
CA ARG A 447 -15.38 -22.96 -9.04
C ARG A 447 -15.34 -21.45 -8.82
N ILE A 448 -15.96 -20.69 -9.70
CA ILE A 448 -16.08 -19.23 -9.59
C ILE A 448 -17.39 -18.94 -8.86
N GLY A 449 -17.28 -18.57 -7.59
CA GLY A 449 -18.41 -18.53 -6.67
C GLY A 449 -17.99 -18.55 -5.20
N SER A 450 -18.97 -18.58 -4.31
CA SER A 450 -18.79 -18.64 -2.87
C SER A 450 -18.01 -19.88 -2.45
N SER A 451 -17.14 -19.72 -1.45
CA SER A 451 -16.41 -20.83 -0.84
C SER A 451 -17.30 -21.56 0.19
N PRO A 452 -17.04 -22.85 0.48
CA PRO A 452 -17.69 -23.57 1.59
C PRO A 452 -17.48 -22.92 2.96
N LYS A 453 -16.42 -22.11 3.11
CA LYS A 453 -16.09 -21.36 4.33
C LYS A 453 -16.75 -19.97 4.37
N GLY A 454 -17.63 -19.65 3.41
CA GLY A 454 -18.29 -18.36 3.31
C GLY A 454 -17.30 -17.21 3.09
N ASP A 455 -17.56 -16.08 3.74
CA ASP A 455 -16.79 -14.83 3.64
C ASP A 455 -15.46 -14.84 4.43
N LEU A 456 -15.13 -15.95 5.10
CA LEU A 456 -13.92 -16.06 5.93
C LEU A 456 -12.63 -16.18 5.11
N ALA A 457 -12.71 -16.51 3.82
CA ALA A 457 -11.56 -16.70 2.95
C ALA A 457 -11.72 -15.92 1.64
N LEU A 458 -10.67 -15.20 1.23
CA LEU A 458 -10.67 -14.42 -0.02
C LEU A 458 -10.82 -15.34 -1.25
N ALA A 459 -10.17 -16.50 -1.19
CA ALA A 459 -10.30 -17.66 -2.06
C ALA A 459 -9.95 -18.92 -1.22
N LEU A 460 -10.15 -20.11 -1.78
CA LEU A 460 -9.85 -21.35 -1.06
C LEU A 460 -9.50 -22.49 -2.00
N HIS A 461 -8.37 -23.15 -1.77
CA HIS A 461 -8.07 -24.48 -2.28
C HIS A 461 -8.58 -25.55 -1.29
N GLU A 462 -9.53 -26.38 -1.73
CA GLU A 462 -10.04 -27.53 -0.99
C GLU A 462 -9.27 -28.80 -1.42
N PRO A 463 -8.37 -29.34 -0.56
CA PRO A 463 -7.49 -30.43 -0.96
C PRO A 463 -8.21 -31.77 -1.11
N SER A 464 -9.33 -31.98 -0.42
CA SER A 464 -10.08 -33.25 -0.47
C SER A 464 -10.70 -33.50 -1.86
N THR A 465 -11.25 -32.45 -2.48
CA THR A 465 -11.83 -32.50 -3.82
C THR A 465 -10.92 -31.93 -4.90
N ARG A 466 -9.73 -31.44 -4.51
CA ARG A 466 -8.80 -30.69 -5.37
C ARG A 466 -9.53 -29.61 -6.18
N THR A 467 -10.16 -28.68 -5.47
CA THR A 467 -10.98 -27.62 -6.06
C THR A 467 -10.56 -26.26 -5.54
N ILE A 468 -10.34 -25.29 -6.42
CA ILE A 468 -10.16 -23.89 -6.05
C ILE A 468 -11.49 -23.14 -6.16
N PHE A 469 -11.89 -22.48 -5.09
CA PHE A 469 -13.02 -21.56 -5.03
C PHE A 469 -12.53 -20.13 -5.20
N LEU A 470 -13.07 -19.44 -6.20
CA LEU A 470 -12.74 -18.06 -6.55
C LEU A 470 -13.98 -17.16 -6.43
N PRO A 471 -14.28 -16.61 -5.24
CA PRO A 471 -15.37 -15.64 -5.10
C PRO A 471 -15.10 -14.39 -5.96
N PRO A 472 -16.05 -13.96 -6.82
CA PRO A 472 -15.83 -12.84 -7.74
C PRO A 472 -15.40 -11.53 -7.07
N ALA A 473 -15.82 -11.33 -5.82
CA ALA A 473 -15.57 -10.12 -5.04
C ALA A 473 -14.25 -10.13 -4.26
N SER A 474 -13.54 -11.25 -4.14
CA SER A 474 -12.38 -11.33 -3.24
C SER A 474 -11.21 -12.15 -3.77
N ALA A 475 -11.41 -12.95 -4.81
CA ALA A 475 -10.39 -13.87 -5.30
C ALA A 475 -9.30 -13.22 -6.15
N GLY A 476 -9.57 -12.06 -6.75
CA GLY A 476 -8.55 -11.39 -7.55
C GLY A 476 -7.42 -10.93 -6.63
N GLY A 477 -6.19 -11.35 -6.92
CA GLY A 477 -4.99 -11.06 -6.16
C GLY A 477 -4.51 -12.22 -5.31
N THR A 478 -5.30 -13.30 -5.19
CA THR A 478 -5.00 -14.48 -4.36
C THR A 478 -4.86 -15.76 -5.20
N VAL A 479 -5.02 -15.70 -6.53
CA VAL A 479 -5.00 -16.90 -7.38
C VAL A 479 -3.63 -17.59 -7.33
N ALA A 480 -2.53 -16.84 -7.26
CA ALA A 480 -1.19 -17.41 -7.11
C ALA A 480 -1.05 -18.16 -5.78
N HIS A 481 -1.62 -17.62 -4.69
CA HIS A 481 -1.64 -18.25 -3.37
C HIS A 481 -2.41 -19.58 -3.40
N GLU A 482 -3.62 -19.60 -3.97
CA GLU A 482 -4.40 -20.84 -4.06
C GLU A 482 -3.80 -21.88 -5.01
N LEU A 483 -3.15 -21.44 -6.09
CA LEU A 483 -2.43 -22.33 -7.00
C LEU A 483 -1.14 -22.87 -6.36
N ALA A 484 -0.51 -22.12 -5.45
CA ALA A 484 0.58 -22.64 -4.64
C ALA A 484 0.11 -23.73 -3.66
N HIS A 485 -1.11 -23.64 -3.13
CA HIS A 485 -1.73 -24.74 -2.37
C HIS A 485 -1.97 -25.98 -3.24
N ASP A 486 -2.42 -25.83 -4.50
CA ASP A 486 -2.52 -26.99 -5.42
C ASP A 486 -1.13 -27.56 -5.74
N LEU A 487 -0.11 -26.71 -5.91
CA LEU A 487 1.26 -27.16 -6.11
C LEU A 487 1.78 -28.01 -4.93
N ASP A 488 1.52 -27.59 -3.70
CA ASP A 488 1.87 -28.33 -2.49
C ASP A 488 1.07 -29.66 -2.37
N TRP A 489 -0.21 -29.64 -2.78
CA TRP A 489 -1.03 -30.84 -2.89
C TRP A 489 -0.47 -31.83 -3.93
N GLN A 490 -0.01 -31.33 -5.08
CA GLN A 490 0.59 -32.16 -6.11
C GLN A 490 1.86 -32.86 -5.60
N ALA A 491 2.72 -32.15 -4.87
CA ALA A 491 3.88 -32.76 -4.22
C ALA A 491 3.49 -33.81 -3.17
N ALA A 492 2.41 -33.59 -2.42
CA ALA A 492 1.93 -34.60 -1.46
C ALA A 492 1.57 -35.90 -2.17
N ARG A 493 0.93 -35.77 -3.35
CA ARG A 493 0.54 -36.92 -4.18
C ARG A 493 1.75 -37.60 -4.82
N THR A 494 2.66 -36.85 -5.43
CA THR A 494 3.74 -37.41 -6.24
C THR A 494 4.93 -37.87 -5.41
N GLN A 495 5.25 -37.18 -4.31
CA GLN A 495 6.43 -37.46 -3.49
C GLN A 495 6.11 -38.31 -2.27
N LEU A 496 4.93 -38.13 -1.67
CA LEU A 496 4.54 -38.82 -0.45
C LEU A 496 3.45 -39.88 -0.66
N GLY A 497 2.88 -39.99 -1.87
CA GLY A 497 1.79 -40.92 -2.17
C GLY A 497 0.48 -40.59 -1.45
N LEU A 498 0.32 -39.38 -0.92
CA LEU A 498 -0.85 -38.97 -0.12
C LEU A 498 -1.86 -38.18 -0.96
N ARG A 499 -3.14 -38.33 -0.64
CA ARG A 499 -4.23 -37.53 -1.24
C ARG A 499 -4.93 -36.72 -0.16
N GLY A 500 -5.59 -35.62 -0.55
CA GLY A 500 -6.42 -34.83 0.37
C GLY A 500 -5.65 -33.97 1.38
N THR A 501 -4.35 -33.77 1.18
CA THR A 501 -3.47 -33.03 2.12
C THR A 501 -2.38 -32.28 1.35
N TYR A 502 -1.65 -31.42 2.06
CA TYR A 502 -0.48 -30.69 1.58
C TYR A 502 0.82 -31.37 2.01
N ALA A 503 1.88 -31.31 1.20
CA ALA A 503 3.15 -31.96 1.47
C ALA A 503 3.87 -31.28 2.63
N THR A 504 3.86 -29.94 2.67
CA THR A 504 4.54 -29.15 3.71
C THR A 504 3.95 -29.40 5.10
N ASP A 505 2.62 -29.46 5.24
CA ASP A 505 1.94 -29.79 6.48
C ASP A 505 2.30 -31.20 6.98
N ARG A 506 2.41 -32.16 6.06
CA ARG A 506 2.80 -33.54 6.39
C ARG A 506 4.28 -33.63 6.76
N ALA A 507 5.16 -33.01 5.98
CA ALA A 507 6.59 -32.99 6.23
C ALA A 507 6.90 -32.35 7.59
N ALA A 508 6.27 -31.23 7.92
CA ALA A 508 6.45 -30.57 9.22
C ALA A 508 6.05 -31.47 10.41
N ARG A 509 5.00 -32.29 10.28
CA ARG A 509 4.58 -33.25 11.32
C ARG A 509 5.51 -34.45 11.45
N LEU A 510 6.05 -34.95 10.34
CA LEU A 510 6.94 -36.11 10.32
C LEU A 510 8.38 -35.76 10.73
N GLY A 511 8.80 -34.51 10.52
CA GLY A 511 10.00 -33.92 11.12
C GLY A 511 11.34 -34.24 10.45
N THR A 512 11.44 -35.35 9.70
CA THR A 512 12.73 -35.90 9.20
C THR A 512 13.04 -35.62 7.73
N GLU A 513 12.10 -35.09 6.95
CA GLU A 513 12.26 -34.90 5.51
C GLU A 513 12.99 -33.58 5.14
N PRO A 514 13.74 -33.52 4.01
CA PRO A 514 14.35 -32.29 3.51
C PRO A 514 13.35 -31.12 3.36
N LEU A 515 12.12 -31.41 2.94
CA LEU A 515 11.05 -30.41 2.85
C LEU A 515 10.67 -29.84 4.22
N ALA A 516 10.71 -30.65 5.29
CA ALA A 516 10.44 -30.20 6.65
C ALA A 516 11.50 -29.19 7.12
N THR A 517 12.76 -29.41 6.76
CA THR A 517 13.86 -28.47 7.04
C THR A 517 13.67 -27.15 6.30
N ALA A 518 13.33 -27.18 5.02
CA ALA A 518 13.07 -25.98 4.23
C ALA A 518 11.91 -25.14 4.82
N VAL A 519 10.80 -25.80 5.19
CA VAL A 519 9.64 -25.16 5.85
C VAL A 519 10.01 -24.57 7.21
N ARG A 520 10.81 -25.26 8.02
CA ARG A 520 11.35 -24.70 9.27
C ARG A 520 12.22 -23.47 9.01
N GLY A 521 12.99 -23.46 7.92
CA GLY A 521 13.72 -22.30 7.44
C GLY A 521 12.81 -21.10 7.12
N LEU A 522 11.68 -21.34 6.44
CA LEU A 522 10.66 -20.32 6.18
C LEU A 522 10.09 -19.74 7.47
N ALA A 523 9.72 -20.58 8.45
CA ALA A 523 9.23 -20.12 9.74
C ALA A 523 10.29 -19.32 10.52
N ALA A 524 11.52 -19.84 10.61
CA ALA A 524 12.61 -19.20 11.35
C ALA A 524 13.01 -17.83 10.78
N THR A 525 12.99 -17.67 9.46
CA THR A 525 13.34 -16.40 8.81
C THR A 525 12.29 -15.32 9.01
N ARG A 526 11.01 -15.68 9.23
CA ARG A 526 9.95 -14.72 9.61
C ARG A 526 10.14 -14.17 11.01
N THR A 527 10.52 -15.02 11.98
CA THR A 527 10.85 -14.55 13.34
C THR A 527 12.02 -13.56 13.31
N ARG A 528 13.05 -13.84 12.50
CA ARG A 528 14.19 -12.92 12.29
C ARG A 528 13.83 -11.60 11.61
N ALA A 529 12.67 -11.53 10.97
CA ALA A 529 12.15 -10.32 10.36
C ALA A 529 11.33 -9.45 11.33
N GLY A 530 11.47 -9.66 12.65
CA GLY A 530 10.78 -8.89 13.68
C GLY A 530 9.28 -9.19 13.80
N ARG A 531 8.77 -10.16 13.02
CA ARG A 531 7.37 -10.59 13.10
C ARG A 531 7.20 -11.55 14.26
N ARG A 532 6.18 -11.30 15.10
CA ARG A 532 5.76 -12.27 16.11
C ARG A 532 5.42 -13.60 15.41
N PRO A 533 5.85 -14.75 15.96
CA PRO A 533 5.42 -16.04 15.44
C PRO A 533 3.92 -16.14 15.66
N VAL A 534 3.15 -15.87 14.61
CA VAL A 534 1.80 -16.41 14.51
C VAL A 534 1.97 -17.88 14.15
N GLU A 535 1.24 -18.77 14.80
CA GLU A 535 1.17 -20.19 14.43
C GLU A 535 0.49 -20.31 13.05
N GLU A 536 1.23 -19.98 11.99
CA GLU A 536 0.82 -20.18 10.62
C GLU A 536 1.07 -21.64 10.23
N ARG A 537 0.10 -22.24 9.53
CA ARG A 537 0.27 -23.60 8.99
C ARG A 537 1.44 -23.62 7.99
N PRO A 538 2.26 -24.68 7.97
CA PRO A 538 3.29 -24.91 6.96
C PRO A 538 2.86 -24.63 5.52
N ALA A 539 1.68 -25.11 5.12
CA ALA A 539 1.13 -24.86 3.78
C ALA A 539 0.88 -23.38 3.49
N GLU A 540 0.41 -22.61 4.48
CA GLU A 540 0.21 -21.16 4.33
C GLU A 540 1.54 -20.40 4.25
N LEU A 541 2.54 -20.81 5.04
CA LEU A 541 3.89 -20.25 4.98
C LEU A 541 4.49 -20.42 3.59
N PHE A 542 4.32 -21.61 3.00
CA PHE A 542 4.76 -21.96 1.65
C PHE A 542 3.99 -21.17 0.59
N ALA A 543 2.66 -21.16 0.64
CA ALA A 543 1.81 -20.49 -0.35
C ALA A 543 2.10 -18.98 -0.42
N ARG A 544 2.28 -18.30 0.72
CA ARG A 544 2.65 -16.86 0.77
C ARG A 544 4.04 -16.58 0.18
N SER A 545 4.98 -17.49 0.34
CA SER A 545 6.33 -17.39 -0.22
C SER A 545 6.33 -17.66 -1.72
N ALA A 546 5.53 -18.62 -2.17
CA ALA A 546 5.32 -18.94 -3.58
C ALA A 546 4.63 -17.78 -4.33
N ASP A 547 3.57 -17.19 -3.77
CA ASP A 547 2.90 -16.01 -4.32
C ASP A 547 3.89 -14.86 -4.53
N TRP A 548 4.73 -14.57 -3.52
CA TRP A 548 5.78 -13.57 -3.65
C TRP A 548 6.77 -13.90 -4.78
N PHE A 549 7.23 -15.15 -4.87
CA PHE A 549 8.13 -15.59 -5.93
C PHE A 549 7.50 -15.38 -7.32
N VAL A 550 6.22 -15.75 -7.49
CA VAL A 550 5.47 -15.54 -8.73
C VAL A 550 5.42 -14.06 -9.09
N ALA A 551 5.03 -13.20 -8.15
CA ALA A 551 5.00 -11.75 -8.38
C ALA A 551 6.37 -11.19 -8.77
N ALA A 552 7.45 -11.66 -8.13
CA ALA A 552 8.81 -11.23 -8.45
C ALA A 552 9.25 -11.69 -9.85
N MET A 553 8.90 -12.92 -10.27
CA MET A 553 9.19 -13.41 -11.62
C MET A 553 8.43 -12.63 -12.69
N LEU A 554 7.14 -12.33 -12.48
CA LEU A 554 6.40 -11.47 -13.40
C LEU A 554 7.03 -10.08 -13.50
N ALA A 555 7.46 -9.53 -12.36
CA ALA A 555 8.07 -8.22 -12.32
C ALA A 555 9.39 -8.15 -13.10
N ARG A 556 10.18 -9.23 -13.09
CA ARG A 556 11.39 -9.36 -13.91
C ARG A 556 11.05 -9.23 -15.41
N GLU A 557 9.92 -9.80 -15.84
CA GLU A 557 9.42 -9.70 -17.21
C GLU A 557 8.66 -8.39 -17.51
N GLY A 558 8.65 -7.45 -16.54
CA GLY A 558 7.90 -6.19 -16.63
C GLY A 558 6.38 -6.36 -16.57
N ARG A 559 5.89 -7.52 -16.14
CA ARG A 559 4.46 -7.88 -16.06
C ARG A 559 3.93 -7.73 -14.64
N MET A 560 2.68 -7.29 -14.52
CA MET A 560 1.89 -7.42 -13.29
C MET A 560 0.52 -7.97 -13.65
N ASN A 561 -0.04 -8.78 -12.75
CA ASN A 561 -1.37 -9.31 -12.91
C ASN A 561 -2.08 -9.32 -11.55
N GLY A 562 -2.91 -8.30 -11.33
CA GLY A 562 -3.65 -8.13 -10.09
C GLY A 562 -4.68 -9.22 -9.80
N VAL A 563 -5.08 -10.03 -10.79
CA VAL A 563 -5.89 -11.24 -10.54
C VAL A 563 -5.03 -12.35 -9.97
N LEU A 564 -3.82 -12.52 -10.52
CA LEU A 564 -2.88 -13.56 -10.09
C LEU A 564 -2.31 -13.26 -8.70
N SER A 565 -1.73 -12.08 -8.52
CA SER A 565 -1.09 -11.65 -7.26
C SER A 565 -1.36 -10.18 -6.97
N SER A 566 -1.65 -9.86 -5.72
CA SER A 566 -1.84 -8.48 -5.26
C SER A 566 -0.56 -7.77 -4.81
N VAL A 567 0.60 -8.46 -4.88
CA VAL A 567 1.90 -7.90 -4.48
C VAL A 567 2.21 -6.63 -5.27
N GLN A 568 2.52 -5.56 -4.55
CA GLN A 568 2.91 -4.28 -5.15
C GLN A 568 4.41 -4.03 -4.98
N ASP A 569 4.86 -4.03 -3.73
CA ASP A 569 6.28 -3.89 -3.39
C ASP A 569 6.62 -4.53 -2.03
N LEU A 570 7.88 -4.35 -1.59
CA LEU A 570 8.44 -4.94 -0.36
C LEU A 570 7.70 -4.55 0.92
N ASP A 571 7.00 -3.42 0.95
CA ASP A 571 6.32 -2.91 2.13
C ASP A 571 4.79 -2.93 1.99
N LEU A 572 4.31 -2.94 0.76
CA LEU A 572 2.90 -2.96 0.39
C LEU A 572 2.60 -4.26 -0.38
N PRO A 573 2.43 -5.40 0.31
CA PRO A 573 2.20 -6.69 -0.33
C PRO A 573 0.78 -6.84 -0.93
N GLY A 574 -0.04 -5.79 -0.89
CA GLY A 574 -1.45 -5.86 -1.27
C GLY A 574 -2.30 -6.50 -0.16
N PHE A 575 -3.38 -7.17 -0.54
CA PHE A 575 -4.37 -7.73 0.38
C PHE A 575 -4.32 -9.27 0.50
N ALA A 576 -3.53 -9.96 -0.34
CA ALA A 576 -3.45 -11.42 -0.36
C ALA A 576 -2.48 -12.03 0.66
N GLY A 577 -1.89 -11.22 1.56
CA GLY A 577 -1.05 -11.72 2.64
C GLY A 577 0.32 -12.28 2.22
N ALA A 578 0.71 -12.14 0.95
CA ALA A 578 2.04 -12.45 0.46
C ALA A 578 3.13 -11.84 1.36
N THR A 579 4.23 -12.56 1.56
CA THR A 579 5.29 -12.11 2.46
C THR A 579 6.57 -11.84 1.69
N ALA A 580 7.02 -10.59 1.72
CA ALA A 580 8.31 -10.21 1.17
C ALA A 580 9.45 -10.95 1.90
N PRO A 581 10.35 -11.65 1.17
CA PRO A 581 11.58 -12.13 1.74
C PRO A 581 12.45 -10.92 2.10
N MET A 582 12.82 -10.82 3.37
CA MET A 582 13.71 -9.75 3.80
C MET A 582 15.12 -10.02 3.27
N ALA A 583 15.65 -9.11 2.45
CA ALA A 583 17.02 -9.19 1.97
C ALA A 583 18.00 -9.32 3.14
N GLY A 584 18.99 -10.21 3.01
CA GLY A 584 20.00 -10.40 4.05
C GLY A 584 19.57 -11.21 5.27
N THR A 585 18.44 -11.95 5.24
CA THR A 585 18.04 -12.86 6.34
C THR A 585 18.03 -14.34 5.98
N GLY A 586 18.23 -14.66 4.70
CA GLY A 586 18.09 -16.02 4.17
C GLY A 586 16.64 -16.43 3.90
N SER A 587 15.67 -15.51 3.98
CA SER A 587 14.25 -15.82 3.69
C SER A 587 14.03 -16.23 2.23
N ALA A 588 14.74 -15.61 1.29
CA ALA A 588 14.70 -16.01 -0.11
C ALA A 588 15.37 -17.37 -0.34
N ASP A 589 16.47 -17.64 0.35
CA ASP A 589 17.20 -18.91 0.28
C ASP A 589 16.27 -20.05 0.73
N ALA A 590 15.57 -19.87 1.86
CA ALA A 590 14.57 -20.82 2.36
C ALA A 590 13.35 -20.95 1.41
N THR A 591 12.95 -19.87 0.74
CA THR A 591 11.86 -19.89 -0.26
C THR A 591 12.26 -20.72 -1.49
N LEU A 592 13.46 -20.51 -2.03
CA LEU A 592 13.98 -21.28 -3.16
C LEU A 592 14.20 -22.75 -2.78
N GLU A 593 14.71 -23.02 -1.59
CA GLU A 593 14.87 -24.37 -1.08
C GLU A 593 13.51 -25.07 -1.03
N ALA A 594 12.49 -24.47 -0.39
CA ALA A 594 11.15 -25.06 -0.31
C ALA A 594 10.51 -25.26 -1.69
N LEU A 595 10.54 -24.24 -2.56
CA LEU A 595 9.95 -24.32 -3.90
C LEU A 595 10.63 -25.37 -4.77
N SER A 596 11.96 -25.45 -4.76
CA SER A 596 12.72 -26.41 -5.58
C SER A 596 12.47 -27.87 -5.22
N ARG A 597 11.99 -28.13 -3.98
CA ARG A 597 11.55 -29.46 -3.56
C ARG A 597 10.18 -29.81 -4.11
N VAL A 598 9.32 -28.82 -4.40
CA VAL A 598 7.93 -29.03 -4.81
C VAL A 598 7.77 -28.94 -6.34
N THR A 599 8.51 -28.04 -6.99
CA THR A 599 8.51 -27.84 -8.44
C THR A 599 9.90 -27.49 -8.97
N PRO A 600 10.26 -27.88 -10.21
CA PRO A 600 11.44 -27.35 -10.88
C PRO A 600 11.38 -25.82 -10.99
N ILE A 601 12.51 -25.16 -10.72
CA ILE A 601 12.72 -23.72 -10.93
C ILE A 601 13.88 -23.55 -11.91
N SER A 602 13.73 -22.68 -12.90
CA SER A 602 14.83 -22.35 -13.81
C SER A 602 16.04 -21.79 -13.04
N PRO A 603 17.28 -22.22 -13.32
CA PRO A 603 18.48 -21.66 -12.68
C PRO A 603 18.58 -20.13 -12.78
N THR A 604 18.20 -19.56 -13.92
CA THR A 604 18.19 -18.10 -14.14
C THR A 604 17.17 -17.39 -13.23
N ALA A 605 16.00 -17.99 -13.01
CA ALA A 605 15.00 -17.48 -12.08
C ALA A 605 15.48 -17.53 -10.63
N ALA A 606 16.04 -18.66 -10.21
CA ALA A 606 16.60 -18.82 -8.88
C ALA A 606 17.75 -17.84 -8.61
N GLN A 607 18.68 -17.69 -9.56
CA GLN A 607 19.82 -16.78 -9.42
C GLN A 607 19.39 -15.32 -9.34
N TRP A 608 18.44 -14.88 -10.18
CA TRP A 608 17.91 -13.51 -10.12
C TRP A 608 17.17 -13.25 -8.80
N PHE A 609 16.35 -14.20 -8.34
CA PHE A 609 15.63 -14.05 -7.08
C PHE A 609 16.59 -13.98 -5.88
N HIS A 610 17.61 -14.85 -5.87
CA HIS A 610 18.64 -14.86 -4.83
C HIS A 610 19.51 -13.61 -4.85
N SER A 611 19.88 -13.07 -6.02
CA SER A 611 20.69 -11.84 -6.08
C SER A 611 19.94 -10.64 -5.50
N ARG A 612 18.61 -10.65 -5.56
CA ARG A 612 17.75 -9.57 -5.09
C ARG A 612 17.34 -9.70 -3.63
N PHE A 613 17.06 -10.92 -3.17
CA PHE A 613 16.44 -11.16 -1.86
C PHE A 613 17.23 -12.11 -0.96
N GLY A 614 18.32 -12.70 -1.47
CA GLY A 614 19.11 -13.70 -0.76
C GLY A 614 19.84 -13.17 0.48
N SER A 615 20.50 -14.08 1.19
CA SER A 615 21.30 -13.77 2.38
C SER A 615 22.43 -12.75 2.16
N ARG A 616 22.91 -12.59 0.92
CA ARG A 616 23.95 -11.61 0.55
C ARG A 616 23.39 -10.29 0.00
N ALA A 617 22.07 -10.16 -0.15
CA ALA A 617 21.46 -8.96 -0.70
C ALA A 617 21.47 -7.81 0.32
N THR A 618 21.77 -6.60 -0.15
CA THR A 618 21.77 -5.39 0.68
C THR A 618 20.36 -5.09 1.21
N ARG A 619 20.25 -4.87 2.52
CA ARG A 619 19.00 -4.49 3.16
C ARG A 619 18.49 -3.12 2.65
N PRO A 620 17.20 -3.00 2.30
CA PRO A 620 16.59 -1.71 1.98
C PRO A 620 16.64 -0.72 3.14
N ALA A 621 16.69 0.58 2.84
CA ALA A 621 16.77 1.65 3.84
C ALA A 621 15.62 1.62 4.84
N LEU A 622 14.38 1.40 4.38
CA LEU A 622 13.24 1.32 5.28
C LEU A 622 13.32 0.12 6.23
N SER A 623 13.86 -1.02 5.78
CA SER A 623 14.08 -2.19 6.64
C SER A 623 15.08 -1.91 7.75
N VAL A 624 16.09 -1.07 7.51
CA VAL A 624 17.04 -0.63 8.54
C VAL A 624 16.35 0.22 9.62
N VAL A 625 15.45 1.13 9.22
CA VAL A 625 14.66 1.92 10.18
C VAL A 625 13.73 1.05 11.01
N ARG A 626 13.01 0.12 10.35
CA ARG A 626 12.08 -0.81 11.02
C ARG A 626 12.79 -1.70 12.03
N LEU A 627 13.95 -2.23 11.67
CA LEU A 627 14.79 -3.02 12.56
C LEU A 627 15.00 -2.33 13.91
N VAL A 628 15.33 -1.02 13.90
CA VAL A 628 15.54 -0.26 15.14
C VAL A 628 14.24 0.05 15.87
N ALA A 629 13.16 0.34 15.12
CA ALA A 629 11.86 0.63 15.70
C ALA A 629 11.25 -0.59 16.43
N GLU A 630 11.51 -1.79 15.93
CA GLU A 630 11.04 -3.09 16.45
C GLU A 630 11.99 -3.70 17.48
N ALA A 631 13.26 -3.27 17.51
CA ALA A 631 14.24 -3.77 18.46
C ALA A 631 13.80 -3.57 19.92
N THR A 632 13.93 -4.61 20.73
CA THR A 632 13.66 -4.57 22.17
C THR A 632 14.97 -4.52 22.95
N PRO A 633 15.38 -3.34 23.48
CA PRO A 633 16.57 -3.25 24.31
C PRO A 633 16.42 -4.09 25.59
N SER A 634 17.48 -4.81 25.94
CA SER A 634 17.55 -5.62 27.16
C SER A 634 18.08 -4.76 28.31
N TRP A 635 17.19 -4.07 29.01
CA TRP A 635 17.56 -3.19 30.14
C TRP A 635 18.26 -3.93 31.29
N GLY A 636 18.01 -5.24 31.44
CA GLY A 636 18.74 -6.09 32.38
C GLY A 636 20.23 -6.14 32.09
N ALA A 637 20.61 -6.44 30.84
CA ALA A 637 22.01 -6.47 30.41
C ALA A 637 22.69 -5.10 30.56
N GLU A 638 21.98 -4.00 30.31
CA GLU A 638 22.52 -2.64 30.50
C GLU A 638 22.82 -2.34 31.97
N ARG A 639 21.92 -2.71 32.87
CA ARG A 639 22.14 -2.61 34.32
C ARG A 639 23.33 -3.47 34.77
N THR A 640 23.44 -4.69 34.23
CA THR A 640 24.58 -5.59 34.51
C THR A 640 25.91 -4.99 34.04
N LEU A 641 26.01 -4.51 32.80
CA LEU A 641 27.23 -3.87 32.28
C LEU A 641 27.62 -2.64 33.12
N THR A 642 26.64 -1.82 33.49
CA THR A 642 26.86 -0.64 34.36
C THR A 642 27.37 -1.07 35.74
N SER A 643 26.78 -2.11 36.34
CA SER A 643 27.19 -2.63 37.65
C SER A 643 28.61 -3.24 37.66
N LEU A 644 29.08 -3.71 36.50
CA LEU A 644 30.42 -4.24 36.29
C LEU A 644 31.45 -3.16 35.94
N GLY A 645 31.06 -1.88 35.90
CA GLY A 645 31.95 -0.77 35.52
C GLY A 645 32.37 -0.79 34.05
N LEU A 646 31.73 -1.60 33.20
CA LEU A 646 32.03 -1.70 31.78
C LEU A 646 31.42 -0.52 31.01
N PRO A 647 32.11 0.02 29.98
CA PRO A 647 31.59 1.12 29.19
C PRO A 647 30.29 0.71 28.47
N VAL A 648 29.20 1.39 28.78
CA VAL A 648 27.88 1.20 28.17
C VAL A 648 27.71 2.09 26.93
N GLY A 649 28.63 3.02 26.68
CA GLY A 649 28.59 3.92 25.52
C GLY A 649 29.01 3.20 24.24
N LEU A 650 28.14 3.17 23.23
CA LEU A 650 28.55 2.98 21.82
C LEU A 650 28.93 4.31 21.17
N SER A 651 28.60 5.41 21.84
CA SER A 651 28.85 6.76 21.41
C SER A 651 30.09 7.31 22.11
N ASP A 652 31.28 7.08 21.55
CA ASP A 652 32.45 7.83 22.01
C ASP A 652 32.27 9.31 21.67
N ARG A 653 32.14 10.12 22.73
CA ARG A 653 32.31 11.58 22.62
C ARG A 653 33.81 11.82 22.76
N ALA A 654 34.53 11.94 21.63
CA ALA A 654 35.83 12.59 21.68
C ALA A 654 35.62 14.03 22.19
N PRO A 655 36.36 14.51 23.20
CA PRO A 655 36.27 15.89 23.65
C PRO A 655 36.67 16.81 22.48
N GLY A 656 35.72 17.57 21.94
CA GLY A 656 35.97 18.55 20.86
C GLY A 656 35.65 18.09 19.42
N GLY A 657 35.21 16.85 19.20
CA GLY A 657 34.78 16.37 17.87
C GLY A 657 33.27 16.49 17.65
N THR A 658 32.83 16.79 16.42
CA THR A 658 31.41 16.73 16.04
C THR A 658 30.83 15.38 16.43
N ALA A 659 29.71 15.40 17.18
CA ALA A 659 29.06 14.22 17.73
C ALA A 659 28.69 13.22 16.63
N GLY A 660 29.52 12.20 16.46
CA GLY A 660 29.29 11.09 15.54
C GLY A 660 29.63 9.79 16.24
N GLY A 661 28.73 9.32 17.12
CA GLY A 661 28.79 7.94 17.60
C GLY A 661 28.68 7.02 16.39
N ARG A 662 29.78 6.40 15.96
CA ARG A 662 29.80 5.57 14.77
C ARG A 662 29.61 4.12 15.20
N VAL A 663 28.63 3.45 14.60
CA VAL A 663 28.71 1.99 14.45
C VAL A 663 30.11 1.67 13.89
N PRO A 664 30.89 0.75 14.48
CA PRO A 664 32.28 0.54 14.10
C PRO A 664 32.44 0.39 12.58
N ALA A 665 33.50 0.98 12.02
CA ALA A 665 33.76 0.89 10.58
C ALA A 665 33.99 -0.57 10.12
N THR A 666 34.38 -1.44 11.05
CA THR A 666 34.54 -2.89 10.88
C THR A 666 33.21 -3.65 10.72
N CYS A 667 32.07 -3.01 11.01
CA CYS A 667 30.75 -3.59 10.77
C CYS A 667 30.51 -3.77 9.26
N PRO A 668 30.06 -4.96 8.78
CA PRO A 668 29.89 -5.29 7.36
C PRO A 668 28.65 -4.63 6.73
N LEU A 669 28.35 -3.41 7.15
CA LEU A 669 27.28 -2.56 6.65
C LEU A 669 27.85 -1.49 5.74
N GLU A 670 27.06 -1.05 4.79
CA GLU A 670 27.41 0.12 3.99
C GLU A 670 27.47 1.39 4.87
N PRO A 671 28.29 2.40 4.52
CA PRO A 671 28.39 3.64 5.29
C PRO A 671 27.05 4.32 5.55
N TRP A 672 26.15 4.30 4.58
CA TRP A 672 24.81 4.89 4.71
C TRP A 672 23.90 4.08 5.64
N GLN A 673 24.06 2.74 5.70
CA GLN A 673 23.29 1.88 6.62
C GLN A 673 23.71 2.14 8.07
N ARG A 674 25.02 2.27 8.32
CA ARG A 674 25.53 2.64 9.66
C ARG A 674 24.96 3.98 10.12
N ARG A 675 24.95 4.99 9.24
CA ARG A 675 24.35 6.30 9.53
C ARG A 675 22.85 6.19 9.81
N LEU A 676 22.12 5.44 8.98
CA LEU A 676 20.67 5.30 9.13
C LEU A 676 20.29 4.53 10.41
N LEU A 677 21.06 3.52 10.82
CA LEU A 677 20.91 2.86 12.12
C LEU A 677 21.02 3.85 13.27
N TRP A 678 22.06 4.71 13.25
CA TRP A 678 22.26 5.73 14.27
C TRP A 678 21.10 6.72 14.32
N VAL A 679 20.71 7.28 13.18
CA VAL A 679 19.59 8.25 13.08
C VAL A 679 18.29 7.62 13.58
N SER A 680 18.04 6.35 13.26
CA SER A 680 16.85 5.63 13.70
C SER A 680 16.84 5.42 15.22
N ALA A 681 17.98 5.07 15.81
CA ALA A 681 18.11 4.87 17.25
C ALA A 681 17.96 6.20 18.01
N ASP A 682 18.54 7.29 17.47
CA ASP A 682 18.38 8.63 18.02
C ASP A 682 16.92 9.10 17.98
N ALA A 683 16.24 8.91 16.84
CA ALA A 683 14.82 9.21 16.69
C ALA A 683 13.98 8.41 17.70
N ARG A 684 14.25 7.12 17.85
CA ARG A 684 13.53 6.27 18.82
C ARG A 684 13.75 6.70 20.27
N ALA A 685 14.99 7.04 20.64
CA ALA A 685 15.33 7.55 21.97
C ALA A 685 14.55 8.84 22.29
N ARG A 686 14.57 9.81 21.37
CA ARG A 686 13.80 11.07 21.50
C ARG A 686 12.30 10.81 21.62
N GLY A 687 11.76 9.88 20.82
CA GLY A 687 10.34 9.52 20.88
C GLY A 687 9.91 8.93 22.22
N LEU A 688 10.76 8.13 22.88
CA LEU A 688 10.50 7.65 24.24
C LEU A 688 10.52 8.78 25.26
N LEU A 689 11.50 9.68 25.17
CA LEU A 689 11.59 10.84 26.06
C LEU A 689 10.37 11.75 25.91
N ARG A 690 9.90 12.01 24.68
CA ARG A 690 8.65 12.76 24.44
C ARG A 690 7.43 12.07 25.04
N MET A 691 7.32 10.75 24.90
CA MET A 691 6.24 9.99 25.51
C MET A 691 6.25 10.09 27.04
N GLN A 692 7.43 10.01 27.65
CA GLN A 692 7.58 10.15 29.10
C GLN A 692 7.24 11.58 29.55
N ALA A 693 7.77 12.59 28.87
CA ALA A 693 7.47 14.00 29.13
C ALA A 693 5.97 14.30 29.06
N ALA A 694 5.29 13.77 28.04
CA ALA A 694 3.84 13.90 27.87
C ALA A 694 3.05 13.33 29.06
N ARG A 695 3.42 12.13 29.52
CA ARG A 695 2.79 11.51 30.69
C ARG A 695 3.02 12.32 31.96
N SER A 696 4.24 12.82 32.16
CA SER A 696 4.58 13.64 33.33
C SER A 696 3.86 15.00 33.32
N ALA A 697 3.69 15.61 32.14
CA ALA A 697 2.97 16.88 31.99
C ALA A 697 1.50 16.76 32.40
N VAL A 698 0.83 15.64 32.05
CA VAL A 698 -0.54 15.36 32.49
C VAL A 698 -0.62 15.15 34.00
N ALA A 699 0.41 14.57 34.61
CA ALA A 699 0.47 14.32 36.05
C ALA A 699 0.88 15.55 36.90
N GLY A 700 1.19 16.70 36.29
CA GLY A 700 1.65 17.91 36.98
C GLY A 700 3.07 17.85 37.54
N TRP A 701 3.78 16.73 37.39
CA TRP A 701 5.12 16.51 37.94
C TRP A 701 6.20 16.99 36.95
N ASN A 702 7.18 17.77 37.44
CA ASN A 702 8.35 18.25 36.66
C ASN A 702 8.00 18.92 35.32
N SER A 703 6.99 19.80 35.34
CA SER A 703 6.43 20.46 34.14
C SER A 703 7.46 21.22 33.29
N TRP A 704 8.56 21.71 33.85
CA TRP A 704 9.59 22.43 33.09
C TRP A 704 10.49 21.49 32.27
N GLN A 705 10.89 20.33 32.81
CA GLN A 705 11.67 19.32 32.07
C GLN A 705 10.83 18.68 30.97
N ALA A 706 9.57 18.38 31.27
CA ALA A 706 8.61 17.89 30.29
C ALA A 706 8.42 18.90 29.14
N ARG A 707 8.26 20.19 29.46
CA ARG A 707 8.16 21.27 28.46
C ARG A 707 9.44 21.42 27.63
N ALA A 708 10.63 21.33 28.23
CA ALA A 708 11.91 21.37 27.50
C ALA A 708 12.04 20.22 26.48
N ILE A 709 11.65 18.99 26.85
CA ILE A 709 11.67 17.83 25.96
C ILE A 709 10.65 17.97 24.81
N LEU A 710 9.53 18.64 25.05
CA LEU A 710 8.47 18.89 24.05
C LEU A 710 8.75 20.08 23.13
N GLY A 711 9.90 20.77 23.29
CA GLY A 711 10.31 21.85 22.39
C GLY A 711 10.18 23.27 22.98
N ALA A 712 9.99 23.41 24.29
CA ALA A 712 10.11 24.72 24.93
C ALA A 712 11.55 25.26 24.83
N PRO A 713 11.75 26.58 24.73
CA PRO A 713 13.05 27.21 24.46
C PRO A 713 14.09 27.09 25.59
N TRP A 714 13.86 26.26 26.61
CA TRP A 714 14.75 26.09 27.77
C TRP A 714 15.73 24.92 27.54
N ARG A 715 16.98 25.10 28.00
CA ARG A 715 18.18 24.29 27.65
C ARG A 715 17.97 22.77 27.65
N LEU A 716 18.32 22.13 26.54
CA LEU A 716 18.26 20.67 26.29
C LEU A 716 19.27 19.83 27.07
N GLU A 717 20.26 20.45 27.72
CA GLU A 717 21.40 19.77 28.36
C GLU A 717 21.04 18.65 29.36
N PRO A 718 19.99 18.75 30.20
CA PRO A 718 19.64 17.68 31.15
C PRO A 718 19.15 16.38 30.49
N SER A 719 18.65 16.46 29.25
CA SER A 719 18.06 15.31 28.54
C SER A 719 19.06 14.50 27.71
N GLN A 720 20.22 15.10 27.40
CA GLN A 720 21.20 14.51 26.48
C GLN A 720 21.79 13.19 26.99
N PRO A 721 22.18 13.04 28.28
CA PRO A 721 22.71 11.76 28.79
C PRO A 721 21.67 10.63 28.79
N SER A 722 20.38 10.96 28.96
CA SER A 722 19.30 9.97 28.89
C SER A 722 19.04 9.55 27.44
N GLN A 723 19.07 10.51 26.51
CA GLN A 723 18.93 10.23 25.08
C GLN A 723 20.09 9.36 24.56
N ASP A 724 21.33 9.69 24.92
CA ASP A 724 22.52 8.95 24.50
C ASP A 724 22.47 7.49 24.99
N ARG A 725 22.09 7.26 26.26
CA ARG A 725 21.90 5.92 26.82
C ARG A 725 20.81 5.12 26.08
N LEU A 726 19.64 5.71 25.89
CA LEU A 726 18.54 5.07 25.14
C LEU A 726 18.95 4.74 23.71
N ARG A 727 19.63 5.66 23.02
CA ARG A 727 20.13 5.46 21.65
C ARG A 727 21.07 4.25 21.59
N ASP A 728 22.05 4.20 22.47
CA ASP A 728 23.05 3.11 22.49
C ASP A 728 22.40 1.75 22.81
N ALA A 729 21.39 1.72 23.69
CA ALA A 729 20.60 0.52 23.96
C ALA A 729 19.86 0.00 22.72
N TYR A 730 19.24 0.90 21.95
CA TYR A 730 18.57 0.53 20.69
C TYR A 730 19.56 0.09 19.60
N LEU A 731 20.73 0.75 19.50
CA LEU A 731 21.78 0.35 18.57
C LEU A 731 22.30 -1.07 18.86
N ARG A 732 22.59 -1.39 20.13
CA ARG A 732 22.98 -2.76 20.53
C ARG A 732 21.90 -3.77 20.19
N ALA A 733 20.64 -3.46 20.49
CA ALA A 733 19.54 -4.36 20.19
C ALA A 733 19.43 -4.64 18.68
N ALA A 734 19.51 -3.62 17.84
CA ALA A 734 19.48 -3.77 16.39
C ALA A 734 20.69 -4.55 15.83
N LEU A 735 21.90 -4.30 16.35
CA LEU A 735 23.11 -5.02 15.91
C LEU A 735 23.11 -6.50 16.30
N ARG A 736 22.49 -6.85 17.44
CA ARG A 736 22.26 -8.26 17.83
C ARG A 736 21.29 -8.96 16.87
N GLU A 737 20.21 -8.29 16.46
CA GLU A 737 19.28 -8.82 15.45
C GLU A 737 19.95 -9.01 14.08
N LEU A 738 20.97 -8.20 13.77
CA LEU A 738 21.80 -8.39 12.58
C LEU A 738 22.80 -9.56 12.71
N ARG A 739 22.93 -10.17 13.90
CA ARG A 739 23.97 -11.16 14.22
C ARG A 739 25.39 -10.66 13.97
N ILE A 740 25.58 -9.35 13.98
CA ILE A 740 26.89 -8.71 13.86
C ILE A 740 27.61 -8.74 15.22
N VAL A 741 26.87 -8.91 16.31
CA VAL A 741 27.39 -9.02 17.67
C VAL A 741 26.90 -10.32 18.29
N ALA A 742 27.82 -11.13 18.83
CA ALA A 742 27.47 -12.35 19.55
C ALA A 742 26.65 -12.02 20.82
N PRO A 743 25.76 -12.91 21.27
CA PRO A 743 24.83 -12.62 22.35
C PRO A 743 25.49 -12.33 23.72
N PHE A 744 26.78 -12.66 23.91
CA PHE A 744 27.45 -12.61 25.23
C PHE A 744 28.97 -12.31 25.23
N SER A 745 29.61 -11.87 24.14
CA SER A 745 31.06 -11.55 24.17
C SER A 745 31.29 -10.04 24.39
N ASP A 746 31.91 -9.70 25.52
CA ASP A 746 32.19 -8.33 26.02
C ASP A 746 33.25 -7.53 25.21
N VAL A 747 33.46 -7.86 23.94
CA VAL A 747 34.22 -7.01 23.02
C VAL A 747 33.44 -6.99 21.71
N MET A 748 32.99 -5.80 21.28
CA MET A 748 32.42 -5.60 19.95
C MET A 748 33.52 -5.79 18.88
N THR A 749 33.89 -7.04 18.60
CA THR A 749 34.49 -7.37 17.32
C THR A 749 33.34 -7.66 16.36
N CYS A 750 33.03 -6.70 15.48
CA CYS A 750 32.25 -7.01 14.29
C CYS A 750 33.12 -7.94 13.45
N SER A 751 32.84 -9.25 13.49
CA SER A 751 33.53 -10.27 12.69
C SER A 751 32.89 -10.50 11.32
#